data_AF-K1KZE7-F1
#
_entry.id   AF-K1KZE7-F1
#
_cell.length_a   1.000
_cell.length_b   1.000
_cell.length_c   1.000
_cell.angle_alpha   90.00
_cell.angle_beta   90.00
_cell.angle_gamma   90.00
#
_symmetry.space_group_name_H-M   'P 1'
#
loop_
_entity.id
_entity.type
_entity.pdbx_description
1 polymer ?
#
loop_
_entity_poly.entity_id
_entity_poly.type
_entity_poly.pdbx_seq_one_letter_code
_entity_poly.pdbx_strand_id
1 'polypeptide(L)'
;MWDKIIYSFPVQLLFLHLRKNLLLLVTWGLLVLIIFQSFGTVLGIPFLFLDPEYLNRVSWRSFFLVGIALAIFTMAFHMTTYILDGPRFKFLAIIPRPFLQYCLNNSIIPLSFYLLYLYAFIAFQLDNEHENNRIIWEYFLGFSAGSIITYTLLFVYFGFTNKDFFVLFAGTVEKQLRKTKISRANMLKRIKESKRAKYKVLDYLDISFRFKLVRQDLSGFEGQQLLRVFDQNHLNMIIIQTALISLILLMGIFRETPFLQLPAAASGILLLAIATMLVGAVSFWLRDWGTPAVLAFILVFNSLSNTTWFNRPHEAFGLDYDTEPASYNLEKLNAILHPDTVKADREYTLQILENWKAKFPEGSKPKMVFITVSGGGQRAALWSLKVLQDAHFVTGNRLFEHTQLITGASGGLIGAAVFREIYLQSLDDPSISVKDERYLDQISSDNLNPIIFTLLVNDLLFRNQYFDYNGRRYLKDRGYAFENQLNINMQGILDKPLSAYREPEFRSLIPMLPVTPLVTNDGRKLYIAPYPISYFGVSNKRVEGLNEKSQGIDFQRFYSRHDALSLRFITALRMGATFPFITPNIQLPSKPQMETMDAGLSDNFGMQDALKFIDVFEDWIRDNTSGVLLLTIRDSEKFSDIDQKYPPTLLEKFFTPLKNIYINWDNVQTLHNEVLFTRIKESVDFPMERIEFEYSTLQYLRERGLADEEGVFNQLEQEIQRASLNWRLTAREKKSIIDNIASPINRKSLNRLKEYQFLE
;
A
#
# COMPACT_ATOMS: atom_id res chain seq x y z
N MET A 1 12.02 -4.94 50.55
CA MET A 1 11.58 -3.96 49.53
C MET A 1 11.36 -4.63 48.18
N TRP A 2 12.32 -5.41 47.68
CA TRP A 2 12.22 -6.19 46.43
C TRP A 2 11.02 -7.14 46.37
N ASP A 3 10.71 -7.87 47.44
CA ASP A 3 9.54 -8.76 47.47
C ASP A 3 8.21 -8.01 47.26
N LYS A 4 8.07 -6.80 47.79
CA LYS A 4 6.83 -6.01 47.60
C LYS A 4 6.67 -5.58 46.14
N ILE A 5 7.78 -5.25 45.46
CA ILE A 5 7.77 -4.87 44.04
C ILE A 5 7.47 -6.10 43.17
N ILE A 6 8.19 -7.21 43.39
CA ILE A 6 8.05 -8.43 42.61
C ILE A 6 6.63 -9.03 42.75
N TYR A 7 6.09 -9.07 43.96
CA TYR A 7 4.74 -9.60 44.22
C TYR A 7 3.64 -8.53 44.17
N SER A 8 3.93 -7.35 43.62
CA SER A 8 2.91 -6.37 43.31
C SER A 8 2.04 -6.84 42.15
N PHE A 9 0.76 -6.49 42.17
CA PHE A 9 -0.17 -6.93 41.15
C PHE A 9 0.23 -6.52 39.71
N PRO A 10 0.73 -5.31 39.44
CA PRO A 10 1.20 -4.94 38.10
C PRO A 10 2.34 -5.80 37.58
N VAL A 11 3.34 -6.09 38.43
CA VAL A 11 4.50 -6.90 38.03
C VAL A 11 4.12 -8.37 37.85
N GLN A 12 3.22 -8.89 38.69
CA GLN A 12 2.70 -10.25 38.53
C GLN A 12 1.89 -10.41 37.25
N LEU A 13 1.12 -9.39 36.84
CA LEU A 13 0.45 -9.38 35.54
C LEU A 13 1.46 -9.36 34.39
N LEU A 14 2.49 -8.51 34.45
CA LEU A 14 3.54 -8.48 33.42
C LEU A 14 4.19 -9.86 33.23
N PHE A 15 4.61 -10.53 34.31
CA PHE A 15 5.16 -11.89 34.23
C PHE A 15 4.15 -12.90 33.69
N LEU A 16 2.87 -12.74 34.00
CA LEU A 16 1.82 -13.58 33.46
C LEU A 16 1.70 -13.43 31.94
N HIS A 17 1.75 -12.20 31.42
CA HIS A 17 1.69 -11.95 29.98
C HIS A 17 2.89 -12.55 29.25
N LEU A 18 4.11 -12.34 29.77
CA LEU A 18 5.34 -12.91 29.22
C LEU A 18 5.35 -14.44 29.21
N ARG A 19 4.60 -15.08 30.11
CA ARG A 19 4.55 -16.54 30.19
C ARG A 19 3.43 -17.17 29.38
N LYS A 20 2.26 -16.53 29.30
CA LYS A 20 1.03 -17.18 28.79
C LYS A 20 0.30 -16.42 27.69
N ASN A 21 0.50 -15.12 27.56
CA ASN A 21 -0.22 -14.29 26.59
C ASN A 21 0.70 -13.83 25.46
N LEU A 22 1.64 -14.68 25.04
CA LEU A 22 2.64 -14.36 24.01
C LEU A 22 1.99 -13.89 22.71
N LEU A 23 0.90 -14.54 22.27
CA LEU A 23 0.18 -14.15 21.06
C LEU A 23 -0.39 -12.71 21.13
N LEU A 24 -0.84 -12.28 22.32
CA LEU A 24 -1.31 -10.91 22.55
C LEU A 24 -0.13 -9.93 22.66
N LEU A 25 1.05 -10.37 23.10
CA LEU A 25 2.25 -9.53 23.15
C LEU A 25 2.86 -9.30 21.77
N VAL A 26 2.72 -10.26 20.85
CA VAL A 26 3.17 -10.11 19.46
C VAL A 26 2.52 -8.90 18.79
N THR A 27 1.24 -8.61 19.05
CA THR A 27 0.58 -7.42 18.47
C THR A 27 1.17 -6.11 18.99
N TRP A 28 1.55 -6.03 20.28
CA TRP A 28 2.26 -4.88 20.83
C TRP A 28 3.69 -4.77 20.29
N GLY A 29 4.40 -5.90 20.22
CA GLY A 29 5.75 -5.95 19.66
C GLY A 29 5.79 -5.50 18.21
N LEU A 30 4.82 -5.92 17.39
CA LEU A 30 4.66 -5.47 16.01
C LEU A 30 4.49 -3.94 15.93
N LEU A 31 3.62 -3.36 16.76
CA LEU A 31 3.43 -1.91 16.80
C LEU A 31 4.71 -1.17 17.22
N VAL A 32 5.47 -1.71 18.17
CA VAL A 32 6.79 -1.15 18.57
C VAL A 32 7.75 -1.17 17.39
N LEU A 33 7.86 -2.30 16.67
CA LEU A 33 8.71 -2.40 15.48
C LEU A 33 8.30 -1.41 14.39
N ILE A 34 7.01 -1.14 14.23
CA ILE A 34 6.50 -0.16 13.27
C ILE A 34 6.90 1.27 13.67
N ILE A 35 6.62 1.70 14.91
CA ILE A 35 6.90 3.10 15.32
C ILE A 35 8.40 3.41 15.37
N PHE A 36 9.26 2.42 15.59
CA PHE A 36 10.72 2.55 15.53
C PHE A 36 11.31 2.25 14.15
N GLN A 37 10.49 2.23 13.09
CA GLN A 37 10.93 2.05 11.70
C GLN A 37 11.78 0.78 11.48
N SER A 38 11.56 -0.26 12.28
CA SER A 38 12.23 -1.56 12.17
C SER A 38 11.43 -2.57 11.35
N PHE A 39 10.20 -2.22 10.96
CA PHE A 39 9.32 -3.05 10.14
C PHE A 39 8.59 -2.22 9.07
N GLY A 40 8.66 -2.67 7.82
CA GLY A 40 7.86 -2.10 6.72
C GLY A 40 8.28 -0.71 6.23
N THR A 41 9.51 -0.27 6.53
CA THR A 41 10.00 1.09 6.25
C THR A 41 10.07 1.40 4.76
N VAL A 42 10.56 0.47 3.93
CA VAL A 42 10.58 0.60 2.46
C VAL A 42 9.16 0.80 1.89
N LEU A 43 8.15 0.18 2.52
CA LEU A 43 6.74 0.31 2.16
C LEU A 43 6.06 1.53 2.84
N GLY A 44 6.80 2.34 3.60
CA GLY A 44 6.30 3.52 4.32
C GLY A 44 5.27 3.21 5.42
N ILE A 45 5.18 1.97 5.91
CA ILE A 45 4.24 1.59 6.99
C ILE A 45 4.43 2.46 8.24
N PRO A 46 5.66 2.71 8.75
CA PRO A 46 5.86 3.58 9.91
C PRO A 46 5.26 4.98 9.75
N PHE A 47 5.34 5.55 8.55
CA PHE A 47 4.85 6.90 8.28
C PHE A 47 3.34 7.00 8.40
N LEU A 48 2.59 5.91 8.17
CA LEU A 48 1.14 5.89 8.39
C LEU A 48 0.79 6.13 9.87
N PHE A 49 1.66 5.73 10.80
CA PHE A 49 1.49 5.87 12.23
C PHE A 49 2.08 7.18 12.76
N LEU A 50 3.29 7.53 12.31
CA LEU A 50 4.01 8.71 12.81
C LEU A 50 3.50 10.01 12.18
N ASP A 51 2.85 9.92 11.01
CA ASP A 51 2.35 11.04 10.23
C ASP A 51 0.99 10.67 9.59
N PRO A 52 -0.07 10.41 10.38
CA PRO A 52 -1.34 9.93 9.85
C PRO A 52 -2.04 11.03 9.03
N GLU A 53 -2.54 10.65 7.87
CA GLU A 53 -3.26 11.54 6.96
C GLU A 53 -4.78 11.31 7.05
N TYR A 54 -5.54 12.39 6.98
CA TYR A 54 -7.00 12.37 6.95
C TYR A 54 -7.51 13.54 6.12
N LEU A 55 -8.39 13.28 5.16
CA LEU A 55 -8.85 14.29 4.19
C LEU A 55 -7.69 14.97 3.44
N ASN A 56 -6.74 14.15 2.97
CA ASN A 56 -5.53 14.56 2.24
C ASN A 56 -4.60 15.53 2.99
N ARG A 57 -4.69 15.56 4.33
CA ARG A 57 -3.86 16.42 5.19
C ARG A 57 -3.48 15.73 6.49
N VAL A 58 -2.26 15.98 6.95
CA VAL A 58 -1.86 15.67 8.32
C VAL A 58 -2.41 16.80 9.20
N SER A 59 -3.19 16.44 10.22
CA SER A 59 -3.88 17.40 11.07
C SER A 59 -4.10 16.86 12.47
N TRP A 60 -4.49 17.73 13.40
CA TRP A 60 -4.92 17.31 14.73
C TRP A 60 -6.06 16.27 14.69
N ARG A 61 -6.93 16.32 13.66
CA ARG A 61 -8.02 15.35 13.47
C ARG A 61 -7.50 13.96 13.12
N SER A 62 -6.48 13.89 12.29
CA SER A 62 -5.83 12.62 11.90
C SER A 62 -5.24 11.94 13.13
N PHE A 63 -4.48 12.68 13.93
CA PHE A 63 -3.92 12.20 15.20
C PHE A 63 -5.00 11.87 16.24
N PHE A 64 -6.08 12.65 16.31
CA PHE A 64 -7.21 12.38 17.19
C PHE A 64 -7.86 11.01 16.91
N LEU A 65 -8.07 10.66 15.63
CA LEU A 65 -8.61 9.36 15.24
C LEU A 65 -7.65 8.21 15.57
N VAL A 66 -6.34 8.41 15.41
CA VAL A 66 -5.33 7.41 15.82
C VAL A 66 -5.33 7.24 17.35
N GLY A 67 -5.47 8.33 18.12
CA GLY A 67 -5.62 8.27 19.57
C GLY A 67 -6.86 7.48 20.01
N ILE A 68 -8.00 7.68 19.34
CA ILE A 68 -9.21 6.88 19.56
C ILE A 68 -8.93 5.39 19.30
N ALA A 69 -8.33 5.06 18.14
CA ALA A 69 -8.04 3.68 17.78
C ALA A 69 -7.09 3.01 18.79
N LEU A 70 -6.05 3.72 19.24
CA LEU A 70 -5.11 3.20 20.23
C LEU A 70 -5.76 2.98 21.60
N ALA A 71 -6.67 3.86 22.01
CA ALA A 71 -7.44 3.68 23.24
C ALA A 71 -8.37 2.47 23.15
N ILE A 72 -9.03 2.26 22.01
CA ILE A 72 -9.85 1.08 21.75
C ILE A 72 -9.00 -0.19 21.79
N PHE A 73 -7.83 -0.20 21.15
CA PHE A 73 -6.90 -1.33 21.17
C PHE A 73 -6.39 -1.66 22.58
N THR A 74 -6.01 -0.63 23.32
CA THR A 74 -5.59 -0.76 24.73
C THR A 74 -6.71 -1.36 25.57
N MET A 75 -7.94 -0.89 25.40
CA MET A 75 -9.09 -1.42 26.12
C MET A 75 -9.45 -2.84 25.67
N ALA A 76 -9.31 -3.17 24.38
CA ALA A 76 -9.46 -4.54 23.88
C ALA A 76 -8.45 -5.50 24.52
N PHE A 77 -7.21 -5.07 24.71
CA PHE A 77 -6.19 -5.83 25.44
C PHE A 77 -6.59 -6.02 26.91
N HIS A 78 -6.96 -4.95 27.63
CA HIS A 78 -7.40 -5.05 29.03
C HIS A 78 -8.61 -5.96 29.21
N MET A 79 -9.61 -5.85 28.33
CA MET A 79 -10.80 -6.69 28.34
C MET A 79 -10.43 -8.16 28.12
N THR A 80 -9.65 -8.43 27.09
CA THR A 80 -9.22 -9.79 26.74
C THR A 80 -8.43 -10.45 27.88
N THR A 81 -7.47 -9.75 28.46
CA THR A 81 -6.66 -10.31 29.54
C THR A 81 -7.44 -10.42 30.85
N TYR A 82 -8.36 -9.51 31.13
CA TYR A 82 -9.27 -9.64 32.28
C TYR A 82 -10.13 -10.90 32.20
N ILE A 83 -10.62 -11.24 31.00
CA ILE A 83 -11.39 -12.47 30.74
C ILE A 83 -10.54 -13.73 31.00
N LEU A 84 -9.32 -13.75 30.48
CA LEU A 84 -8.45 -14.94 30.49
C LEU A 84 -7.78 -15.16 31.85
N ASP A 85 -7.35 -14.08 32.50
CA ASP A 85 -6.50 -14.14 33.69
C ASP A 85 -7.16 -13.58 34.96
N GLY A 86 -8.18 -12.72 34.85
CA GLY A 86 -8.91 -12.16 35.99
C GLY A 86 -9.38 -13.21 37.02
N PRO A 87 -9.97 -14.35 36.60
CA PRO A 87 -10.38 -15.42 37.52
C PRO A 87 -9.26 -16.06 38.35
N ARG A 88 -7.99 -15.84 37.99
CA ARG A 88 -6.82 -16.37 38.72
C ARG A 88 -6.49 -15.52 39.95
N PHE A 89 -6.95 -14.28 39.99
CA PHE A 89 -6.69 -13.32 41.05
C PHE A 89 -7.96 -13.10 41.88
N LYS A 90 -8.21 -14.00 42.84
CA LYS A 90 -9.47 -14.02 43.61
C LYS A 90 -9.78 -12.74 44.37
N PHE A 91 -8.76 -12.01 44.81
CA PHE A 91 -8.93 -10.75 45.53
C PHE A 91 -9.65 -9.68 44.69
N LEU A 92 -9.57 -9.77 43.35
CA LEU A 92 -10.26 -8.86 42.44
C LEU A 92 -11.78 -8.89 42.61
N ALA A 93 -12.39 -9.98 43.08
CA ALA A 93 -13.85 -9.99 43.20
C ALA A 93 -14.38 -9.27 44.46
N ILE A 94 -13.48 -8.90 45.38
CA ILE A 94 -13.82 -8.34 46.70
C ILE A 94 -13.58 -6.83 46.72
N ILE A 95 -12.78 -6.33 45.79
CA ILE A 95 -12.48 -4.90 45.64
C ILE A 95 -13.60 -4.18 44.86
N PRO A 96 -13.89 -2.91 45.18
CA PRO A 96 -14.83 -2.11 44.41
C PRO A 96 -14.29 -1.85 43.01
N ARG A 97 -15.18 -1.83 42.01
CA ARG A 97 -14.84 -1.59 40.59
C ARG A 97 -13.68 -2.46 40.09
N PRO A 98 -13.83 -3.79 40.09
CA PRO A 98 -12.73 -4.73 39.92
C PRO A 98 -12.05 -4.65 38.55
N PHE A 99 -12.82 -4.34 37.51
CA PHE A 99 -12.29 -4.15 36.16
C PHE A 99 -11.40 -2.90 36.05
N LEU A 100 -11.82 -1.77 36.64
CA LEU A 100 -11.03 -0.53 36.61
C LEU A 100 -9.68 -0.71 37.34
N GLN A 101 -9.72 -1.39 38.49
CA GLN A 101 -8.51 -1.74 39.23
C GLN A 101 -7.61 -2.69 38.42
N TYR A 102 -8.20 -3.66 37.73
CA TYR A 102 -7.45 -4.52 36.84
C TYR A 102 -6.79 -3.75 35.71
N CYS A 103 -7.50 -2.84 35.03
CA CYS A 103 -6.95 -2.01 33.97
C CYS A 103 -5.74 -1.22 34.47
N LEU A 104 -5.89 -0.49 35.58
CA LEU A 104 -4.83 0.31 36.19
C LEU A 104 -3.56 -0.50 36.49
N ASN A 105 -3.72 -1.72 37.01
CA ASN A 105 -2.59 -2.59 37.31
C ASN A 105 -2.05 -3.30 36.06
N ASN A 106 -2.87 -3.50 35.02
CA ASN A 106 -2.47 -4.06 33.73
C ASN A 106 -1.92 -2.98 32.76
N SER A 107 -1.66 -1.77 33.23
CA SER A 107 -1.26 -0.65 32.36
C SER A 107 0.22 -0.64 31.97
N ILE A 108 1.10 -1.50 32.53
CA ILE A 108 2.54 -1.44 32.23
C ILE A 108 2.81 -1.51 30.71
N ILE A 109 2.30 -2.55 30.03
CA ILE A 109 2.54 -2.73 28.59
C ILE A 109 1.90 -1.59 27.77
N PRO A 110 0.59 -1.27 27.92
CA PRO A 110 -0.03 -0.20 27.15
C PRO A 110 0.58 1.19 27.42
N LEU A 111 0.91 1.50 28.68
CA LEU A 111 1.52 2.78 29.05
C LEU A 111 2.93 2.91 28.50
N SER A 112 3.75 1.85 28.60
CA SER A 112 5.08 1.83 27.97
C SER A 112 4.96 2.07 26.47
N PHE A 113 4.05 1.37 25.78
CA PHE A 113 3.84 1.60 24.35
C PHE A 113 3.36 3.03 24.05
N TYR A 114 2.40 3.55 24.82
CA TYR A 114 1.89 4.91 24.64
C TYR A 114 3.01 5.96 24.76
N LEU A 115 3.89 5.81 25.76
CA LEU A 115 5.06 6.70 25.94
C LEU A 115 6.08 6.54 24.81
N LEU A 116 6.35 5.32 24.37
CA LEU A 116 7.25 5.06 23.23
C LEU A 116 6.68 5.64 21.93
N TYR A 117 5.37 5.55 21.71
CA TYR A 117 4.69 6.18 20.58
C TYR A 117 4.84 7.71 20.66
N LEU A 118 4.55 8.31 21.81
CA LEU A 118 4.74 9.75 22.03
C LEU A 118 6.16 10.19 21.68
N TYR A 119 7.16 9.46 22.18
CA TYR A 119 8.56 9.71 21.87
C TYR A 119 8.85 9.60 20.37
N ALA A 120 8.48 8.48 19.75
CA ALA A 120 8.75 8.21 18.34
C ALA A 120 8.06 9.21 17.40
N PHE A 121 6.79 9.57 17.66
CA PHE A 121 6.08 10.54 16.81
C PHE A 121 6.66 11.95 16.99
N ILE A 122 6.99 12.39 18.22
CA ILE A 122 7.58 13.72 18.43
C ILE A 122 8.94 13.80 17.76
N ALA A 123 9.78 12.78 17.93
CA ALA A 123 11.08 12.70 17.27
C ALA A 123 10.94 12.74 15.74
N PHE A 124 9.98 11.99 15.19
CA PHE A 124 9.72 11.99 13.74
C PHE A 124 9.22 13.35 13.24
N GLN A 125 8.25 13.97 13.91
CA GLN A 125 7.66 15.24 13.47
C GLN A 125 8.64 16.41 13.59
N LEU A 126 9.55 16.39 14.56
CA LEU A 126 10.65 17.36 14.66
C LEU A 126 11.64 17.24 13.49
N ASP A 127 11.84 16.03 12.96
CA ASP A 127 12.72 15.77 11.82
C ASP A 127 12.03 16.03 10.46
N ASN A 128 10.70 16.03 10.43
CA ASN A 128 9.87 16.14 9.22
C ASN A 128 9.71 17.59 8.68
N GLU A 129 10.70 18.48 8.91
CA GLU A 129 10.78 19.87 8.42
C GLU A 129 9.46 20.67 8.49
N HIS A 130 8.71 20.57 9.58
CA HIS A 130 7.60 21.50 9.82
C HIS A 130 8.18 22.85 10.25
N GLU A 131 7.92 23.91 9.49
CA GLU A 131 8.40 25.28 9.80
C GLU A 131 7.84 25.84 11.13
N ASN A 132 6.90 25.15 11.77
CA ASN A 132 6.18 25.66 12.93
C ASN A 132 5.99 24.61 14.05
N ASN A 133 6.74 24.76 15.15
CA ASN A 133 6.60 23.96 16.37
C ASN A 133 5.18 23.94 16.95
N ARG A 134 4.35 24.95 16.64
CA ARG A 134 2.94 24.99 17.04
C ARG A 134 2.15 23.80 16.46
N ILE A 135 2.45 23.40 15.23
CA ILE A 135 1.74 22.32 14.53
C ILE A 135 1.98 20.98 15.26
N ILE A 136 3.20 20.74 15.73
CA ILE A 136 3.54 19.54 16.52
C ILE A 136 2.74 19.50 17.83
N TRP A 137 2.57 20.66 18.50
CA TRP A 137 1.71 20.75 19.68
C TRP A 137 0.24 20.46 19.36
N GLU A 138 -0.27 20.91 18.21
CA GLU A 138 -1.63 20.61 17.77
C GLU A 138 -1.81 19.09 17.50
N TYR A 139 -0.81 18.43 16.92
CA TYR A 139 -0.79 16.98 16.73
C TYR A 139 -0.78 16.21 18.06
N PHE A 140 0.09 16.62 18.99
CA PHE A 140 0.17 16.06 20.34
C PHE A 140 -1.16 16.17 21.08
N LEU A 141 -1.78 17.36 21.05
CA LEU A 141 -3.07 17.62 21.67
C LEU A 141 -4.17 16.79 21.01
N GLY A 142 -4.18 16.67 19.68
CA GLY A 142 -5.13 15.82 18.95
C GLY A 142 -5.04 14.36 19.40
N PHE A 143 -3.86 13.77 19.36
CA PHE A 143 -3.61 12.38 19.78
C PHE A 143 -4.01 12.13 21.23
N SER A 144 -3.57 13.01 22.15
CA SER A 144 -3.84 12.89 23.57
C SER A 144 -5.32 13.09 23.89
N ALA A 145 -5.99 14.07 23.26
CA ALA A 145 -7.42 14.31 23.44
C ALA A 145 -8.25 13.11 22.96
N GLY A 146 -7.93 12.54 21.79
CA GLY A 146 -8.61 11.35 21.27
C GLY A 146 -8.52 10.17 22.22
N SER A 147 -7.31 9.94 22.76
CA SER A 147 -7.06 8.88 23.73
C SER A 147 -7.80 9.11 25.06
N ILE A 148 -7.66 10.30 25.65
CA ILE A 148 -8.26 10.65 26.96
C ILE A 148 -9.79 10.63 26.90
N ILE A 149 -10.39 11.20 25.86
CA ILE A 149 -11.85 11.21 25.69
C ILE A 149 -12.36 9.78 25.56
N THR A 150 -11.70 8.95 24.76
CA THR A 150 -12.10 7.54 24.56
C THR A 150 -11.98 6.73 25.85
N TYR A 151 -10.87 6.84 26.58
CA TYR A 151 -10.72 6.21 27.89
C TYR A 151 -11.80 6.68 28.87
N THR A 152 -12.08 7.98 28.91
CA THR A 152 -13.11 8.55 29.79
C THR A 152 -14.47 7.96 29.46
N LEU A 153 -14.88 7.94 28.18
CA LEU A 153 -16.16 7.37 27.76
C LEU A 153 -16.27 5.88 28.11
N LEU A 154 -15.22 5.09 27.84
CA LEU A 154 -15.21 3.65 28.14
C LEU A 154 -15.23 3.39 29.66
N PHE A 155 -14.44 4.10 30.45
CA PHE A 155 -14.44 3.94 31.91
C PHE A 155 -15.73 4.46 32.55
N VAL A 156 -16.35 5.52 32.03
CA VAL A 156 -17.68 5.97 32.47
C VAL A 156 -18.73 4.90 32.16
N TYR A 157 -18.73 4.34 30.95
CA TYR A 157 -19.61 3.23 30.59
C TYR A 157 -19.44 2.05 31.55
N PHE A 158 -18.20 1.59 31.78
CA PHE A 158 -17.93 0.49 32.71
C PHE A 158 -18.24 0.85 34.17
N GLY A 159 -18.10 2.12 34.55
CA GLY A 159 -18.49 2.61 35.88
C GLY A 159 -19.99 2.49 36.12
N PHE A 160 -20.82 2.67 35.08
CA PHE A 160 -22.27 2.50 35.17
C PHE A 160 -22.73 1.04 34.99
N THR A 161 -22.06 0.26 34.13
CA THR A 161 -22.50 -1.11 33.78
C THR A 161 -21.92 -2.20 34.67
N ASN A 162 -20.75 -2.00 35.28
CA ASN A 162 -20.15 -2.94 36.21
C ASN A 162 -20.58 -2.60 37.65
N LYS A 163 -21.63 -3.28 38.12
CA LYS A 163 -22.11 -3.14 39.51
C LYS A 163 -21.16 -3.85 40.48
N ASP A 164 -20.99 -3.28 41.67
CA ASP A 164 -20.18 -3.90 42.73
C ASP A 164 -20.78 -5.24 43.18
N PHE A 165 -19.90 -6.15 43.65
CA PHE A 165 -20.23 -7.49 44.14
C PHE A 165 -21.43 -7.50 45.11
N PHE A 166 -21.54 -6.46 45.97
CA PHE A 166 -22.61 -6.30 46.95
C PHE A 166 -23.97 -5.88 46.35
N VAL A 167 -23.99 -5.22 45.20
CA VAL A 167 -25.23 -4.75 44.53
C VAL A 167 -25.89 -5.87 43.72
N LEU A 168 -25.11 -6.79 43.15
CA LEU A 168 -25.58 -7.97 42.40
C LEU A 168 -26.32 -8.99 43.26
N PHE A 169 -25.96 -9.09 44.53
CA PHE A 169 -26.61 -9.97 45.49
C PHE A 169 -27.84 -9.35 46.17
N ALA A 170 -28.13 -8.07 45.90
CA ALA A 170 -29.29 -7.37 46.47
C ALA A 170 -30.62 -7.65 45.75
N GLY A 171 -30.66 -8.47 44.69
CA GLY A 171 -31.91 -9.09 44.23
C GLY A 171 -32.07 -9.28 42.72
N THR A 172 -32.91 -10.27 42.37
CA THR A 172 -33.58 -10.52 41.08
C THR A 172 -32.91 -11.27 39.91
N VAL A 173 -31.60 -11.51 39.87
CA VAL A 173 -30.99 -12.23 38.70
C VAL A 173 -30.94 -13.77 38.89
N GLU A 174 -31.07 -14.26 40.12
CA GLU A 174 -30.94 -15.69 40.47
C GLU A 174 -31.99 -16.62 39.81
N LYS A 175 -33.14 -16.07 39.37
CA LYS A 175 -34.23 -16.84 38.74
C LYS A 175 -34.00 -17.13 37.25
N GLN A 176 -33.30 -16.28 36.49
CA GLN A 176 -33.21 -16.44 35.03
C GLN A 176 -32.08 -17.35 34.55
N LEU A 177 -30.97 -17.45 35.29
CA LEU A 177 -29.80 -18.25 34.88
C LEU A 177 -29.83 -19.72 35.32
N ARG A 178 -30.81 -20.16 36.11
CA ARG A 178 -30.99 -21.59 36.49
C ARG A 178 -31.37 -22.50 35.31
N LYS A 179 -31.63 -21.97 34.11
CA LYS A 179 -32.20 -22.72 32.97
C LYS A 179 -31.18 -23.30 31.97
N THR A 180 -29.90 -22.93 31.98
CA THR A 180 -28.91 -23.40 30.97
C THR A 180 -27.84 -24.35 31.55
N LYS A 181 -27.90 -25.64 31.17
CA LYS A 181 -27.03 -26.71 31.71
C LYS A 181 -25.56 -26.64 31.26
N ILE A 182 -25.26 -26.05 30.09
CA ILE A 182 -23.92 -26.05 29.47
C ILE A 182 -22.92 -25.14 30.20
N SER A 183 -23.37 -24.04 30.81
CA SER A 183 -22.51 -23.09 31.54
C SER A 183 -21.94 -23.69 32.85
N ARG A 184 -22.68 -24.60 33.50
CA ARG A 184 -22.36 -25.12 34.84
C ARG A 184 -21.14 -26.04 34.89
N ALA A 185 -20.94 -26.89 33.86
CA ALA A 185 -19.81 -27.83 33.80
C ALA A 185 -18.46 -27.10 33.56
N ASN A 186 -18.46 -26.11 32.67
CA ASN A 186 -17.28 -25.29 32.39
C ASN A 186 -16.88 -24.42 33.60
N MET A 187 -17.88 -23.88 34.31
CA MET A 187 -17.73 -23.14 35.56
C MET A 187 -17.07 -23.99 36.67
N LEU A 188 -17.55 -25.22 36.89
CA LEU A 188 -17.01 -26.13 37.92
C LEU A 188 -15.55 -26.54 37.65
N LYS A 189 -15.15 -26.70 36.38
CA LYS A 189 -13.75 -27.01 36.02
C LYS A 189 -12.82 -25.81 36.23
N ARG A 190 -13.28 -24.56 36.01
CA ARG A 190 -12.53 -23.33 36.35
C ARG A 190 -12.25 -23.21 37.85
N ILE A 191 -13.19 -23.60 38.70
CA ILE A 191 -13.00 -23.66 40.15
C ILE A 191 -11.86 -24.64 40.51
N LYS A 192 -11.74 -25.75 39.77
CA LYS A 192 -10.69 -26.75 40.01
C LYS A 192 -9.30 -26.28 39.58
N GLU A 193 -9.21 -25.53 38.48
CA GLU A 193 -7.96 -24.89 37.99
C GLU A 193 -7.52 -23.71 38.86
N SER A 194 -8.44 -22.86 39.31
CA SER A 194 -8.14 -21.72 40.21
C SER A 194 -7.72 -22.16 41.61
N LYS A 195 -8.09 -23.38 42.04
CA LYS A 195 -7.56 -24.00 43.26
C LYS A 195 -6.10 -24.46 43.12
N ARG A 196 -5.59 -24.68 41.91
CA ARG A 196 -4.21 -25.13 41.65
C ARG A 196 -3.20 -23.99 41.45
N ALA A 197 -3.64 -22.82 40.98
CA ALA A 197 -2.76 -21.69 40.72
C ALA A 197 -2.59 -20.77 41.94
N LYS A 198 -1.49 -20.92 42.69
CA LYS A 198 -1.11 -20.00 43.78
C LYS A 198 -0.29 -18.82 43.22
N TYR A 199 -0.92 -17.86 42.57
CA TYR A 199 -0.26 -16.58 42.26
C TYR A 199 -0.23 -15.73 43.54
N LYS A 200 0.98 -15.48 44.08
CA LYS A 200 1.16 -14.67 45.29
C LYS A 200 1.14 -13.20 44.89
N VAL A 201 0.11 -12.48 45.31
CA VAL A 201 0.00 -11.03 45.16
C VAL A 201 -0.10 -10.42 46.56
N LEU A 202 0.81 -9.50 46.88
CA LEU A 202 0.89 -8.85 48.19
C LEU A 202 0.22 -7.49 48.19
N ASP A 203 0.48 -6.69 47.16
CA ASP A 203 0.01 -5.31 47.05
C ASP A 203 -0.60 -5.08 45.65
N TYR A 204 -1.60 -4.19 45.56
CA TYR A 204 -2.16 -3.71 44.28
C TYR A 204 -2.24 -2.19 44.27
N LEU A 205 -2.19 -1.58 43.09
CA LEU A 205 -2.37 -0.15 42.90
C LEU A 205 -3.86 0.17 42.88
N ASP A 206 -4.34 0.93 43.86
CA ASP A 206 -5.74 1.34 43.96
C ASP A 206 -6.05 2.56 43.08
N ILE A 207 -7.34 2.85 42.85
CA ILE A 207 -7.81 3.96 41.99
C ILE A 207 -7.30 5.33 42.47
N SER A 208 -6.97 5.48 43.76
CA SER A 208 -6.32 6.67 44.30
C SER A 208 -4.79 6.74 44.06
N PHE A 209 -4.25 5.91 43.16
CA PHE A 209 -2.81 5.76 42.88
C PHE A 209 -1.95 5.46 44.12
N ARG A 210 -2.51 4.74 45.10
CA ARG A 210 -1.80 4.29 46.30
C ARG A 210 -1.75 2.77 46.33
N PHE A 211 -0.60 2.21 46.70
CA PHE A 211 -0.46 0.78 46.91
C PHE A 211 -1.24 0.37 48.17
N LYS A 212 -2.13 -0.62 48.02
CA LYS A 212 -2.91 -1.21 49.11
C LYS A 212 -2.58 -2.70 49.23
N LEU A 213 -2.51 -3.18 50.46
CA LEU A 213 -2.32 -4.58 50.77
C LEU A 213 -3.54 -5.40 50.35
N VAL A 214 -3.28 -6.55 49.73
CA VAL A 214 -4.32 -7.53 49.41
C VAL A 214 -4.80 -8.19 50.71
N ARG A 215 -6.10 -8.05 50.99
CA ARG A 215 -6.79 -8.74 52.09
C ARG A 215 -6.94 -10.24 51.76
N GLN A 216 -6.02 -11.05 52.26
CA GLN A 216 -5.97 -12.51 52.02
C GLN A 216 -6.99 -13.30 52.84
N ASP A 217 -7.44 -12.72 53.95
CA ASP A 217 -8.44 -13.21 54.91
C ASP A 217 -9.82 -13.49 54.29
N LEU A 218 -10.22 -12.75 53.25
CA LEU A 218 -11.51 -12.91 52.57
C LEU A 218 -11.44 -13.81 51.31
N SER A 219 -10.26 -14.34 50.96
CA SER A 219 -10.05 -15.19 49.77
C SER A 219 -10.67 -16.60 49.85
N GLY A 220 -11.25 -16.93 51.01
CA GLY A 220 -11.96 -18.19 51.29
C GLY A 220 -13.45 -18.22 50.90
N PHE A 221 -14.04 -17.11 50.41
CA PHE A 221 -15.44 -17.09 49.99
C PHE A 221 -15.73 -18.01 48.77
N GLU A 222 -16.92 -18.61 48.77
CA GLU A 222 -17.33 -19.70 47.88
C GLU A 222 -17.10 -19.41 46.39
N GLY A 223 -16.33 -20.26 45.72
CA GLY A 223 -15.92 -20.12 44.32
C GLY A 223 -17.06 -20.00 43.29
N GLN A 224 -18.32 -20.24 43.66
CA GLN A 224 -19.49 -20.05 42.80
C GLN A 224 -19.93 -18.58 42.71
N GLN A 225 -19.70 -17.78 43.77
CA GLN A 225 -20.13 -16.36 43.82
C GLN A 225 -19.13 -15.44 43.14
N LEU A 226 -17.83 -15.78 43.23
CA LEU A 226 -16.71 -15.15 42.52
C LEU A 226 -16.89 -15.13 41.00
N LEU A 227 -17.47 -16.19 40.42
CA LEU A 227 -17.62 -16.33 38.96
C LEU A 227 -18.73 -15.44 38.37
N ARG A 228 -19.74 -15.06 39.17
CA ARG A 228 -20.89 -14.25 38.69
C ARG A 228 -20.49 -12.82 38.31
N VAL A 229 -19.54 -12.21 39.03
CA VAL A 229 -19.01 -10.87 38.69
C VAL A 229 -18.19 -10.91 37.40
N PHE A 230 -17.43 -11.99 37.17
CA PHE A 230 -16.71 -12.18 35.91
C PHE A 230 -17.65 -12.41 34.73
N ASP A 231 -18.79 -13.09 34.92
CA ASP A 231 -19.78 -13.35 33.87
C ASP A 231 -20.58 -12.08 33.45
N GLN A 232 -20.87 -11.14 34.36
CA GLN A 232 -21.51 -9.86 33.98
C GLN A 232 -20.56 -8.94 33.21
N ASN A 233 -19.31 -8.83 33.66
CA ASN A 233 -18.29 -8.07 32.95
C ASN A 233 -18.10 -8.65 31.53
N HIS A 234 -18.21 -9.98 31.38
CA HIS A 234 -18.15 -10.66 30.09
C HIS A 234 -19.29 -10.28 29.14
N LEU A 235 -20.53 -10.13 29.62
CA LEU A 235 -21.65 -9.65 28.79
C LEU A 235 -21.40 -8.23 28.28
N ASN A 236 -20.97 -7.31 29.15
CA ASN A 236 -20.65 -5.93 28.78
C ASN A 236 -19.53 -5.86 27.73
N MET A 237 -18.52 -6.73 27.86
CA MET A 237 -17.43 -6.85 26.89
C MET A 237 -17.91 -7.36 25.53
N ILE A 238 -18.80 -8.37 25.49
CA ILE A 238 -19.41 -8.84 24.23
C ILE A 238 -20.24 -7.73 23.57
N ILE A 239 -20.98 -6.95 24.35
CA ILE A 239 -21.80 -5.83 23.83
C ILE A 239 -20.88 -4.78 23.19
N ILE A 240 -19.81 -4.35 23.87
CA ILE A 240 -18.84 -3.39 23.30
C ILE A 240 -18.18 -3.98 22.05
N GLN A 241 -17.75 -5.24 22.10
CA GLN A 241 -17.13 -5.91 20.95
C GLN A 241 -18.07 -5.94 19.76
N THR A 242 -19.34 -6.30 19.97
CA THR A 242 -20.37 -6.31 18.92
C THR A 242 -20.66 -4.91 18.39
N ALA A 243 -20.72 -3.91 19.27
CA ALA A 243 -20.92 -2.52 18.89
C ALA A 243 -19.76 -1.98 18.04
N LEU A 244 -18.51 -2.29 18.42
CA LEU A 244 -17.32 -1.87 17.67
C LEU A 244 -17.28 -2.52 16.29
N ILE A 245 -17.52 -3.83 16.21
CA ILE A 245 -17.58 -4.56 14.93
C ILE A 245 -18.72 -4.00 14.06
N SER A 246 -19.90 -3.73 14.65
CA SER A 246 -21.03 -3.15 13.93
C SER A 246 -20.73 -1.74 13.42
N LEU A 247 -20.05 -0.91 14.23
CA LEU A 247 -19.63 0.43 13.82
C LEU A 247 -18.69 0.37 12.62
N ILE A 248 -17.69 -0.52 12.66
CA ILE A 248 -16.75 -0.71 11.54
C ILE A 248 -17.49 -1.19 10.29
N LEU A 249 -18.38 -2.17 10.41
CA LEU A 249 -19.23 -2.64 9.31
C LEU A 249 -20.09 -1.51 8.71
N LEU A 250 -20.72 -0.69 9.55
CA LEU A 250 -21.51 0.47 9.13
C LEU A 250 -20.65 1.51 8.39
N MET A 251 -19.45 1.81 8.90
CA MET A 251 -18.51 2.70 8.22
C MET A 251 -18.09 2.14 6.85
N GLY A 252 -17.98 0.81 6.73
CA GLY A 252 -17.73 0.13 5.46
C GLY A 252 -18.76 0.38 4.38
N ILE A 253 -20.03 0.52 4.79
CA ILE A 253 -21.13 0.82 3.87
C ILE A 253 -20.90 2.20 3.23
N PHE A 254 -20.41 3.16 4.01
CA PHE A 254 -20.19 4.55 3.59
C PHE A 254 -18.72 4.88 3.29
N ARG A 255 -17.93 3.89 2.90
CA ARG A 255 -16.48 4.02 2.66
C ARG A 255 -16.09 5.07 1.60
N GLU A 256 -17.00 5.48 0.74
CA GLU A 256 -16.76 6.49 -0.29
C GLU A 256 -16.92 7.91 0.24
N THR A 257 -17.48 8.07 1.43
CA THR A 257 -17.58 9.38 2.08
C THR A 257 -16.23 9.71 2.71
N PRO A 258 -15.51 10.76 2.27
CA PRO A 258 -14.17 11.06 2.78
C PRO A 258 -14.13 11.23 4.31
N PHE A 259 -15.19 11.77 4.91
CA PHE A 259 -15.31 11.95 6.36
C PHE A 259 -15.47 10.65 7.17
N LEU A 260 -15.72 9.52 6.50
CA LEU A 260 -15.88 8.20 7.15
C LEU A 260 -14.71 7.27 6.85
N GLN A 261 -13.75 7.71 6.03
CA GLN A 261 -12.50 6.98 5.79
C GLN A 261 -11.52 7.25 6.92
N LEU A 262 -11.31 6.25 7.78
CA LEU A 262 -10.33 6.37 8.86
C LEU A 262 -8.89 6.39 8.31
N PRO A 263 -7.95 7.09 8.97
CA PRO A 263 -6.53 6.96 8.65
C PRO A 263 -6.09 5.49 8.63
N ALA A 264 -5.14 5.14 7.75
CA ALA A 264 -4.67 3.76 7.64
C ALA A 264 -4.14 3.20 8.96
N ALA A 265 -3.39 3.99 9.75
CA ALA A 265 -2.91 3.57 11.06
C ALA A 265 -4.05 3.31 12.05
N ALA A 266 -5.06 4.18 12.10
CA ALA A 266 -6.23 3.98 12.95
C ALA A 266 -6.95 2.67 12.57
N SER A 267 -7.14 2.44 11.27
CA SER A 267 -7.77 1.23 10.75
C SER A 267 -6.95 -0.03 11.09
N GLY A 268 -5.62 0.01 10.92
CA GLY A 268 -4.72 -1.10 11.28
C GLY A 268 -4.73 -1.42 12.78
N ILE A 269 -4.72 -0.40 13.64
CA ILE A 269 -4.84 -0.56 15.10
C ILE A 269 -6.19 -1.18 15.49
N LEU A 270 -7.29 -0.75 14.84
CA LEU A 270 -8.62 -1.33 15.07
C LEU A 270 -8.69 -2.80 14.63
N LEU A 271 -8.03 -3.18 13.54
CA LEU A 271 -7.91 -4.59 13.14
C LEU A 271 -7.18 -5.40 14.21
N LEU A 272 -6.05 -4.89 14.72
CA LEU A 272 -5.34 -5.55 15.82
C LEU A 272 -6.22 -5.65 17.09
N ALA A 273 -7.09 -4.67 17.33
CA ALA A 273 -8.05 -4.72 18.44
C ALA A 273 -9.08 -5.84 18.24
N ILE A 274 -9.65 -5.97 17.05
CA ILE A 274 -10.56 -7.07 16.71
C ILE A 274 -9.85 -8.42 16.83
N ALA A 275 -8.63 -8.56 16.28
CA ALA A 275 -7.85 -9.78 16.37
C ALA A 275 -7.56 -10.17 17.83
N THR A 276 -7.18 -9.20 18.67
CA THR A 276 -6.97 -9.38 20.12
C THR A 276 -8.23 -9.91 20.80
N MET A 277 -9.39 -9.29 20.54
CA MET A 277 -10.66 -9.73 21.11
C MET A 277 -11.11 -11.11 20.60
N LEU A 278 -10.87 -11.42 19.32
CA LEU A 278 -11.17 -12.74 18.75
C LEU A 278 -10.31 -13.84 19.38
N VAL A 279 -9.01 -13.60 19.54
CA VAL A 279 -8.11 -14.51 20.28
C VAL A 279 -8.61 -14.72 21.71
N GLY A 280 -9.05 -13.63 22.36
CA GLY A 280 -9.68 -13.67 23.68
C GLY A 280 -10.92 -14.55 23.72
N ALA A 281 -11.84 -14.35 22.78
CA ALA A 281 -13.08 -15.11 22.67
C ALA A 281 -12.79 -16.59 22.38
N VAL A 282 -11.99 -16.92 21.37
CA VAL A 282 -11.65 -18.31 21.02
C VAL A 282 -10.99 -19.02 22.19
N SER A 283 -10.01 -18.38 22.83
CA SER A 283 -9.31 -18.94 23.99
C SER A 283 -10.25 -19.15 25.19
N PHE A 284 -11.22 -18.25 25.39
CA PHE A 284 -12.20 -18.37 26.47
C PHE A 284 -13.21 -19.51 26.23
N TRP A 285 -13.74 -19.62 25.00
CA TRP A 285 -14.81 -20.56 24.66
C TRP A 285 -14.28 -21.99 24.50
N LEU A 286 -13.12 -22.14 23.86
CA LEU A 286 -12.60 -23.45 23.44
C LEU A 286 -11.53 -24.02 24.40
N ARG A 287 -10.99 -23.22 25.31
CA ARG A 287 -10.03 -23.65 26.36
C ARG A 287 -8.87 -24.47 25.76
N ASP A 288 -8.67 -25.71 26.24
CA ASP A 288 -7.62 -26.63 25.77
C ASP A 288 -7.78 -27.00 24.28
N TRP A 289 -8.98 -26.85 23.71
CA TRP A 289 -9.25 -27.04 22.28
C TRP A 289 -9.05 -25.78 21.43
N GLY A 290 -8.61 -24.66 22.04
CA GLY A 290 -8.38 -23.40 21.32
C GLY A 290 -7.40 -23.57 20.16
N THR A 291 -6.22 -24.16 20.41
CA THR A 291 -5.21 -24.35 19.36
C THR A 291 -5.68 -25.30 18.24
N PRO A 292 -6.21 -26.51 18.52
CA PRO A 292 -6.81 -27.35 17.48
C PRO A 292 -7.94 -26.67 16.70
N ALA A 293 -8.79 -25.89 17.35
CA ALA A 293 -9.90 -25.20 16.69
C ALA A 293 -9.45 -24.05 15.79
N VAL A 294 -8.41 -23.30 16.18
CA VAL A 294 -7.79 -22.29 15.31
C VAL A 294 -7.19 -22.96 14.07
N LEU A 295 -6.49 -24.09 14.24
CA LEU A 295 -5.94 -24.85 13.11
C LEU A 295 -7.05 -25.39 12.19
N ALA A 296 -8.12 -25.97 12.77
CA ALA A 296 -9.27 -26.41 12.01
C ALA A 296 -9.96 -25.25 11.28
N PHE A 297 -10.10 -24.09 11.92
CA PHE A 297 -10.64 -22.90 11.29
C PHE A 297 -9.79 -22.43 10.12
N ILE A 298 -8.45 -22.40 10.26
CA ILE A 298 -7.53 -22.07 9.16
C ILE A 298 -7.69 -23.05 8.00
N LEU A 299 -7.77 -24.36 8.27
CA LEU A 299 -7.96 -25.38 7.24
C LEU A 299 -9.31 -25.26 6.53
N VAL A 300 -10.39 -25.03 7.28
CA VAL A 300 -11.73 -24.81 6.72
C VAL A 300 -11.76 -23.52 5.90
N PHE A 301 -11.23 -22.43 6.43
CA PHE A 301 -11.14 -21.15 5.73
C PHE A 301 -10.33 -21.28 4.43
N ASN A 302 -9.19 -21.97 4.47
CA ASN A 302 -8.39 -22.27 3.28
C ASN A 302 -9.11 -23.20 2.29
N SER A 303 -9.94 -24.14 2.76
CA SER A 303 -10.76 -24.96 1.86
C SER A 303 -11.90 -24.15 1.22
N LEU A 304 -12.43 -23.15 1.92
CA LEU A 304 -13.51 -22.27 1.44
C LEU A 304 -12.98 -21.11 0.60
N SER A 305 -11.71 -20.73 0.73
CA SER A 305 -11.12 -19.56 0.05
C SER A 305 -11.14 -19.71 -1.47
N ASN A 306 -11.11 -20.93 -2.00
CA ASN A 306 -11.20 -21.19 -3.46
C ASN A 306 -12.62 -21.09 -4.03
N THR A 307 -13.64 -20.83 -3.21
CA THR A 307 -15.02 -20.67 -3.70
C THR A 307 -15.21 -19.27 -4.30
N THR A 308 -16.07 -19.15 -5.31
CA THR A 308 -16.40 -17.88 -5.97
C THR A 308 -17.01 -16.84 -5.01
N TRP A 309 -17.53 -17.27 -3.86
CA TRP A 309 -18.07 -16.37 -2.85
C TRP A 309 -16.98 -15.63 -2.07
N PHE A 310 -15.89 -16.32 -1.72
CA PHE A 310 -14.73 -15.75 -1.03
C PHE A 310 -13.72 -15.13 -2.01
N ASN A 311 -13.46 -15.81 -3.12
CA ASN A 311 -12.58 -15.35 -4.18
C ASN A 311 -13.38 -14.81 -5.37
N ARG A 312 -13.92 -13.60 -5.21
CA ARG A 312 -14.47 -12.82 -6.33
C ARG A 312 -13.35 -12.17 -7.13
N PRO A 313 -13.48 -12.12 -8.47
CA PRO A 313 -12.47 -11.56 -9.33
C PRO A 313 -12.32 -10.05 -9.12
N HIS A 314 -11.11 -9.57 -9.38
CA HIS A 314 -10.78 -8.16 -9.48
C HIS A 314 -10.80 -7.77 -10.96
N GLU A 315 -11.91 -7.22 -11.41
CA GLU A 315 -12.18 -7.00 -12.84
C GLU A 315 -11.45 -5.75 -13.37
N ALA A 316 -11.15 -5.78 -14.66
CA ALA A 316 -10.74 -4.60 -15.44
C ALA A 316 -11.98 -3.84 -15.92
N PHE A 317 -12.16 -2.61 -15.45
CA PHE A 317 -13.36 -1.82 -15.73
C PHE A 317 -13.40 -1.35 -17.18
N GLY A 318 -14.51 -1.62 -17.86
CA GLY A 318 -14.75 -1.33 -19.27
C GLY A 318 -14.88 -2.59 -20.13
N LEU A 319 -14.28 -3.71 -19.72
CA LEU A 319 -14.37 -4.99 -20.43
C LEU A 319 -15.69 -5.71 -20.18
N ASP A 320 -16.09 -6.52 -21.17
CA ASP A 320 -17.24 -7.40 -21.08
C ASP A 320 -16.85 -8.75 -20.45
N TYR A 321 -17.39 -9.07 -19.28
CA TYR A 321 -17.17 -10.36 -18.59
C TYR A 321 -18.34 -11.34 -18.76
N ASP A 322 -19.44 -10.93 -19.41
CA ASP A 322 -20.63 -11.76 -19.64
C ASP A 322 -20.49 -12.63 -20.90
N THR A 323 -19.54 -12.28 -21.78
CA THR A 323 -19.20 -13.05 -22.98
C THR A 323 -18.33 -14.29 -22.67
N GLU A 324 -18.26 -15.22 -23.62
CA GLU A 324 -17.44 -16.43 -23.45
C GLU A 324 -15.94 -16.05 -23.35
N PRO A 325 -15.22 -16.46 -22.28
CA PRO A 325 -13.85 -16.05 -22.04
C PRO A 325 -12.92 -16.37 -23.21
N ALA A 326 -11.99 -15.45 -23.51
CA ALA A 326 -11.00 -15.65 -24.56
C ALA A 326 -10.09 -16.87 -24.28
N SER A 327 -9.94 -17.76 -25.26
CA SER A 327 -9.04 -18.92 -25.13
C SER A 327 -7.58 -18.47 -25.02
N TYR A 328 -6.96 -18.65 -23.85
CA TYR A 328 -5.57 -18.32 -23.61
C TYR A 328 -4.67 -19.52 -23.84
N ASN A 329 -4.33 -19.77 -25.11
CA ASN A 329 -3.47 -20.87 -25.53
C ASN A 329 -2.52 -20.42 -26.64
N LEU A 330 -1.50 -21.23 -26.92
CA LEU A 330 -0.48 -20.90 -27.93
C LEU A 330 -1.06 -20.74 -29.34
N GLU A 331 -2.11 -21.52 -29.68
CA GLU A 331 -2.77 -21.42 -30.97
C GLU A 331 -3.39 -20.03 -31.18
N LYS A 332 -4.15 -19.54 -30.21
CA LYS A 332 -4.75 -18.20 -30.24
C LYS A 332 -3.70 -17.11 -30.26
N LEU A 333 -2.64 -17.24 -29.46
CA LEU A 333 -1.51 -16.29 -29.44
C LEU A 333 -0.81 -16.21 -30.80
N ASN A 334 -0.53 -17.37 -31.42
CA ASN A 334 0.08 -17.40 -32.75
C ASN A 334 -0.85 -16.86 -33.83
N ALA A 335 -2.16 -17.09 -33.70
CA ALA A 335 -3.15 -16.57 -34.64
C ALA A 335 -3.24 -15.03 -34.62
N ILE A 336 -3.18 -14.40 -33.45
CA ILE A 336 -3.17 -12.92 -33.36
C ILE A 336 -1.82 -12.31 -33.78
N LEU A 337 -0.77 -13.13 -33.90
CA LEU A 337 0.57 -12.77 -34.36
C LEU A 337 0.86 -13.32 -35.78
N HIS A 338 -0.18 -13.54 -36.59
CA HIS A 338 0.01 -13.96 -37.99
C HIS A 338 0.84 -12.91 -38.77
N PRO A 339 1.75 -13.28 -39.68
CA PRO A 339 2.56 -12.31 -40.42
C PRO A 339 1.78 -11.19 -41.10
N ASP A 340 0.64 -11.50 -41.73
CA ASP A 340 -0.22 -10.48 -42.35
C ASP A 340 -0.83 -9.52 -41.32
N THR A 341 -1.16 -10.03 -40.13
CA THR A 341 -1.67 -9.22 -39.03
C THR A 341 -0.59 -8.27 -38.49
N VAL A 342 0.61 -8.79 -38.28
CA VAL A 342 1.77 -8.00 -37.82
C VAL A 342 2.12 -6.92 -38.85
N LYS A 343 2.08 -7.26 -40.14
CA LYS A 343 2.31 -6.32 -41.23
C LYS A 343 1.26 -5.21 -41.24
N ALA A 344 -0.02 -5.55 -41.15
CA ALA A 344 -1.09 -4.55 -41.13
C ALA A 344 -0.98 -3.58 -39.93
N ASP A 345 -0.61 -4.09 -38.76
CA ASP A 345 -0.42 -3.25 -37.56
C ASP A 345 0.81 -2.35 -37.70
N ARG A 346 1.88 -2.87 -38.31
CA ARG A 346 3.08 -2.07 -38.62
C ARG A 346 2.76 -0.95 -39.62
N GLU A 347 1.97 -1.25 -40.66
CA GLU A 347 1.52 -0.27 -41.65
C GLU A 347 0.61 0.80 -41.03
N TYR A 348 -0.22 0.44 -40.05
CA TYR A 348 -1.01 1.41 -39.28
C TYR A 348 -0.09 2.36 -38.49
N THR A 349 0.90 1.83 -37.77
CA THR A 349 1.87 2.68 -37.04
C THR A 349 2.72 3.53 -37.98
N LEU A 350 3.07 3.05 -39.18
CA LEU A 350 3.76 3.88 -40.19
C LEU A 350 2.93 5.13 -40.56
N GLN A 351 1.60 5.03 -40.62
CA GLN A 351 0.76 6.22 -40.85
C GLN A 351 0.85 7.22 -39.70
N ILE A 352 0.95 6.74 -38.45
CA ILE A 352 1.20 7.60 -37.28
C ILE A 352 2.55 8.31 -37.41
N LEU A 353 3.58 7.59 -37.85
CA LEU A 353 4.92 8.15 -38.06
C LEU A 353 4.93 9.21 -39.18
N GLU A 354 4.20 8.99 -40.27
CA GLU A 354 4.02 10.01 -41.32
C GLU A 354 3.28 11.25 -40.80
N ASN A 355 2.22 11.07 -39.99
CA ASN A 355 1.53 12.18 -39.33
C ASN A 355 2.47 12.92 -38.36
N TRP A 356 3.36 12.20 -37.67
CA TRP A 356 4.36 12.82 -36.79
C TRP A 356 5.35 13.66 -37.59
N LYS A 357 5.87 13.13 -38.71
CA LYS A 357 6.80 13.84 -39.59
C LYS A 357 6.17 15.09 -40.19
N ALA A 358 4.89 15.05 -40.54
CA ALA A 358 4.16 16.17 -41.13
C ALA A 358 4.02 17.39 -40.20
N LYS A 359 4.35 17.26 -38.91
CA LYS A 359 4.41 18.39 -37.96
C LYS A 359 5.57 19.35 -38.22
N PHE A 360 6.60 18.87 -38.93
CA PHE A 360 7.85 19.61 -39.13
C PHE A 360 7.96 20.14 -40.56
N PRO A 361 8.78 21.19 -40.81
CA PRO A 361 8.96 21.75 -42.15
C PRO A 361 9.39 20.69 -43.16
N GLU A 362 8.84 20.77 -44.37
CA GLU A 362 9.19 19.86 -45.46
C GLU A 362 10.70 19.93 -45.76
N GLY A 363 11.33 18.77 -45.91
CA GLY A 363 12.77 18.65 -46.15
C GLY A 363 13.65 18.72 -44.89
N SER A 364 13.10 19.05 -43.72
CA SER A 364 13.84 18.97 -42.44
C SER A 364 13.91 17.54 -41.92
N LYS A 365 14.96 17.24 -41.12
CA LYS A 365 15.12 15.97 -40.42
C LYS A 365 15.01 16.19 -38.90
N PRO A 366 13.81 16.09 -38.30
CA PRO A 366 13.62 16.28 -36.87
C PRO A 366 14.33 15.18 -36.05
N LYS A 367 14.80 15.52 -34.84
CA LYS A 367 15.18 14.52 -33.84
C LYS A 367 13.94 13.85 -33.30
N MET A 368 13.91 12.53 -33.26
CA MET A 368 12.80 11.77 -32.66
C MET A 368 13.10 11.47 -31.19
N VAL A 369 12.15 11.79 -30.31
CA VAL A 369 12.30 11.58 -28.86
C VAL A 369 11.51 10.36 -28.38
N PHE A 370 12.17 9.55 -27.57
CA PHE A 370 11.57 8.45 -26.83
C PHE A 370 11.70 8.75 -25.34
N ILE A 371 10.60 8.70 -24.60
CA ILE A 371 10.59 8.92 -23.16
C ILE A 371 10.42 7.57 -22.46
N THR A 372 11.32 7.28 -21.54
CA THR A 372 11.32 6.07 -20.72
C THR A 372 11.21 6.47 -19.25
N VAL A 373 10.24 5.91 -18.52
CA VAL A 373 9.98 6.28 -17.13
C VAL A 373 9.97 5.06 -16.22
N SER A 374 10.65 5.15 -15.08
CA SER A 374 10.75 4.00 -14.18
C SER A 374 9.54 3.79 -13.26
N GLY A 375 9.34 2.56 -12.78
CA GLY A 375 8.41 2.27 -11.70
C GLY A 375 8.88 2.85 -10.36
N GLY A 376 8.08 2.71 -9.30
CA GLY A 376 8.42 3.27 -7.96
C GLY A 376 7.27 3.90 -7.19
N GLY A 377 6.02 3.50 -7.47
CA GLY A 377 4.83 4.01 -6.79
C GLY A 377 4.64 5.52 -6.98
N GLN A 378 4.06 6.19 -5.98
CA GLN A 378 3.75 7.61 -6.06
C GLN A 378 5.00 8.50 -6.19
N ARG A 379 6.14 8.06 -5.66
CA ARG A 379 7.43 8.74 -5.83
C ARG A 379 7.78 8.88 -7.31
N ALA A 380 7.77 7.78 -8.05
CA ALA A 380 8.07 7.78 -9.47
C ALA A 380 7.05 8.58 -10.29
N ALA A 381 5.77 8.57 -9.87
CA ALA A 381 4.73 9.38 -10.50
C ALA A 381 4.99 10.88 -10.37
N LEU A 382 5.29 11.35 -9.15
CA LEU A 382 5.65 12.74 -8.88
C LEU A 382 6.94 13.15 -9.61
N TRP A 383 7.97 12.30 -9.53
CA TRP A 383 9.26 12.56 -10.17
C TRP A 383 9.14 12.66 -11.69
N SER A 384 8.43 11.72 -12.32
CA SER A 384 8.23 11.71 -13.77
C SER A 384 7.46 12.94 -14.24
N LEU A 385 6.39 13.31 -13.53
CA LEU A 385 5.64 14.54 -13.85
C LEU A 385 6.53 15.79 -13.73
N LYS A 386 7.28 15.92 -12.63
CA LYS A 386 8.17 17.07 -12.41
C LYS A 386 9.24 17.19 -13.48
N VAL A 387 9.92 16.09 -13.80
CA VAL A 387 10.96 16.07 -14.84
C VAL A 387 10.36 16.43 -16.19
N LEU A 388 9.18 15.91 -16.56
CA LEU A 388 8.54 16.24 -17.83
C LEU A 388 8.12 17.71 -17.91
N GLN A 389 7.60 18.29 -16.82
CA GLN A 389 7.28 19.72 -16.75
C GLN A 389 8.52 20.58 -17.02
N ASP A 390 9.62 20.30 -16.32
CA ASP A 390 10.84 21.09 -16.45
C ASP A 390 11.55 20.83 -17.77
N ALA A 391 11.63 19.58 -18.23
CA ALA A 391 12.23 19.20 -19.50
C ALA A 391 11.49 19.83 -20.70
N HIS A 392 10.15 19.80 -20.68
CA HIS A 392 9.35 20.47 -21.70
C HIS A 392 9.58 21.99 -21.67
N PHE A 393 9.61 22.60 -20.48
CA PHE A 393 9.83 24.03 -20.34
C PHE A 393 11.23 24.48 -20.82
N VAL A 394 12.31 23.79 -20.43
CA VAL A 394 13.68 24.21 -20.80
C VAL A 394 13.99 24.06 -22.29
N THR A 395 13.23 23.22 -23.00
CA THR A 395 13.33 23.06 -24.46
C THR A 395 12.54 24.11 -25.25
N GLY A 396 11.94 25.09 -24.56
CA GLY A 396 11.04 26.06 -25.17
C GLY A 396 9.73 25.43 -25.62
N ASN A 397 9.21 24.47 -24.85
CA ASN A 397 7.98 23.71 -25.11
C ASN A 397 8.02 22.81 -26.37
N ARG A 398 9.21 22.48 -26.88
CA ARG A 398 9.36 21.65 -28.09
C ARG A 398 9.47 20.15 -27.81
N LEU A 399 9.82 19.75 -26.59
CA LEU A 399 10.09 18.33 -26.27
C LEU A 399 8.97 17.39 -26.73
N PHE A 400 7.72 17.70 -26.41
CA PHE A 400 6.59 16.79 -26.64
C PHE A 400 6.15 16.74 -28.10
N GLU A 401 6.42 17.80 -28.88
CA GLU A 401 6.23 17.80 -30.32
C GLU A 401 7.15 16.76 -30.99
N HIS A 402 8.37 16.62 -30.47
CA HIS A 402 9.36 15.64 -30.93
C HIS A 402 9.19 14.24 -30.32
N THR A 403 8.42 14.09 -29.24
CA THR A 403 8.19 12.78 -28.63
C THR A 403 7.25 11.92 -29.48
N GLN A 404 7.71 10.72 -29.84
CA GLN A 404 6.90 9.74 -30.55
C GLN A 404 6.29 8.69 -29.61
N LEU A 405 7.05 8.24 -28.62
CA LEU A 405 6.68 7.12 -27.77
C LEU A 405 7.06 7.37 -26.30
N ILE A 406 6.14 7.05 -25.40
CA ILE A 406 6.37 6.96 -23.95
C ILE A 406 6.22 5.49 -23.53
N THR A 407 7.22 4.97 -22.83
CA THR A 407 7.22 3.62 -22.27
C THR A 407 7.70 3.67 -20.82
N GLY A 408 7.32 2.69 -20.03
CA GLY A 408 7.70 2.67 -18.62
C GLY A 408 6.90 1.70 -17.79
N ALA A 409 7.08 1.79 -16.49
CA ALA A 409 6.40 0.93 -15.52
C ALA A 409 5.72 1.73 -14.41
N SER A 410 4.71 1.10 -13.80
CA SER A 410 4.11 1.51 -12.53
C SER A 410 3.79 3.01 -12.43
N GLY A 411 4.10 3.63 -11.29
CA GLY A 411 3.84 5.04 -11.03
C GLY A 411 4.51 6.02 -11.99
N GLY A 412 5.72 5.76 -12.53
CA GLY A 412 6.32 6.67 -13.50
C GLY A 412 5.50 6.79 -14.77
N LEU A 413 4.94 5.68 -15.25
CA LEU A 413 4.03 5.68 -16.40
C LEU A 413 2.73 6.45 -16.10
N ILE A 414 2.21 6.37 -14.86
CA ILE A 414 1.08 7.20 -14.43
C ILE A 414 1.44 8.69 -14.48
N GLY A 415 2.61 9.09 -13.95
CA GLY A 415 3.08 10.47 -14.00
C GLY A 415 3.23 10.99 -15.43
N ALA A 416 3.78 10.17 -16.33
CA ALA A 416 3.90 10.50 -17.75
C ALA A 416 2.54 10.58 -18.46
N ALA A 417 1.61 9.68 -18.14
CA ALA A 417 0.24 9.71 -18.67
C ALA A 417 -0.53 10.96 -18.22
N VAL A 418 -0.34 11.41 -16.98
CA VAL A 418 -0.88 12.68 -16.48
C VAL A 418 -0.33 13.86 -17.27
N PHE A 419 1.00 13.96 -17.43
CA PHE A 419 1.60 15.04 -18.21
C PHE A 419 1.09 15.04 -19.66
N ARG A 420 1.00 13.86 -20.28
CA ARG A 420 0.49 13.67 -21.63
C ARG A 420 -0.96 14.12 -21.79
N GLU A 421 -1.81 13.83 -20.81
CA GLU A 421 -3.21 14.27 -20.80
C GLU A 421 -3.33 15.79 -20.63
N ILE A 422 -2.56 16.38 -19.71
CA ILE A 422 -2.55 17.84 -19.51
C ILE A 422 -2.07 18.55 -20.77
N TYR A 423 -1.03 18.01 -21.43
CA TYR A 423 -0.55 18.53 -22.71
C TYR A 423 -1.64 18.47 -23.78
N LEU A 424 -2.34 17.34 -23.93
CA LEU A 424 -3.47 17.23 -24.87
C LEU A 424 -4.53 18.32 -24.61
N GLN A 425 -4.95 18.49 -23.36
CA GLN A 425 -5.96 19.51 -23.01
C GLN A 425 -5.46 20.93 -23.27
N SER A 426 -4.16 21.19 -23.08
CA SER A 426 -3.56 22.50 -23.35
C SER A 426 -3.53 22.89 -24.83
N LEU A 427 -3.66 21.92 -25.74
CA LEU A 427 -3.77 22.19 -27.18
C LEU A 427 -5.11 22.86 -27.54
N ASP A 428 -6.18 22.54 -26.79
CA ASP A 428 -7.53 23.07 -27.01
C ASP A 428 -7.85 24.26 -26.08
N ASP A 429 -7.27 24.29 -24.87
CA ASP A 429 -7.50 25.35 -23.88
C ASP A 429 -6.19 26.04 -23.45
N PRO A 430 -5.92 27.28 -23.95
CA PRO A 430 -4.74 28.05 -23.60
C PRO A 430 -4.61 28.43 -22.12
N SER A 431 -5.68 28.29 -21.32
CA SER A 431 -5.62 28.55 -19.87
C SER A 431 -4.93 27.43 -19.09
N ILE A 432 -4.79 26.25 -19.69
CA ILE A 432 -4.15 25.09 -19.10
C ILE A 432 -2.64 25.20 -19.30
N SER A 433 -1.93 25.51 -18.21
CA SER A 433 -0.46 25.47 -18.18
C SER A 433 0.05 24.10 -17.80
N VAL A 434 0.81 23.44 -18.68
CA VAL A 434 1.44 22.14 -18.40
C VAL A 434 2.41 22.19 -17.22
N LYS A 435 2.94 23.37 -16.87
CA LYS A 435 3.92 23.59 -15.79
C LYS A 435 3.26 23.92 -14.43
N ASP A 436 1.94 23.89 -14.33
CA ASP A 436 1.27 24.26 -13.08
C ASP A 436 1.65 23.29 -11.95
N GLU A 437 2.08 23.85 -10.81
CA GLU A 437 2.50 23.08 -9.64
C GLU A 437 1.34 22.34 -8.99
N ARG A 438 0.07 22.74 -9.23
CA ARG A 438 -1.10 22.03 -8.71
C ARG A 438 -1.09 20.55 -9.09
N TYR A 439 -0.56 20.22 -10.27
CA TYR A 439 -0.54 18.84 -10.74
C TYR A 439 0.44 17.98 -9.94
N LEU A 440 1.51 18.59 -9.41
CA LEU A 440 2.45 17.94 -8.50
C LEU A 440 1.77 17.63 -7.14
N ASP A 441 0.96 18.57 -6.64
CA ASP A 441 0.17 18.34 -5.43
C ASP A 441 -0.91 17.27 -5.63
N GLN A 442 -1.59 17.29 -6.78
CA GLN A 442 -2.63 16.32 -7.13
C GLN A 442 -2.06 14.90 -7.27
N ILE A 443 -0.99 14.71 -8.05
CA ILE A 443 -0.42 13.37 -8.27
C ILE A 443 0.21 12.78 -7.00
N SER A 444 0.68 13.64 -6.09
CA SER A 444 1.28 13.26 -4.81
C SER A 444 0.27 13.18 -3.65
N SER A 445 -1.01 13.43 -3.90
CA SER A 445 -2.07 13.33 -2.87
C SER A 445 -2.30 11.88 -2.46
N ASP A 446 -2.65 11.63 -1.20
CA ASP A 446 -2.82 10.27 -0.69
C ASP A 446 -3.76 9.43 -1.54
N ASN A 447 -3.28 8.23 -1.86
CA ASN A 447 -4.03 7.21 -2.57
C ASN A 447 -4.02 5.88 -1.77
N LEU A 448 -3.30 5.82 -0.64
CA LEU A 448 -3.11 4.60 0.15
C LEU A 448 -4.15 4.44 1.25
N ASN A 449 -4.56 5.50 1.96
CA ASN A 449 -5.54 5.34 3.04
C ASN A 449 -6.87 4.71 2.56
N PRO A 450 -7.46 5.10 1.42
CA PRO A 450 -8.70 4.48 0.94
C PRO A 450 -8.54 3.00 0.59
N ILE A 451 -7.36 2.59 0.13
CA ILE A 451 -7.02 1.19 -0.18
C ILE A 451 -6.95 0.39 1.11
N ILE A 452 -6.19 0.86 2.11
CA ILE A 452 -6.05 0.18 3.41
C ILE A 452 -7.39 0.12 4.13
N PHE A 453 -8.16 1.20 4.11
CA PHE A 453 -9.51 1.20 4.68
C PHE A 453 -10.42 0.17 4.00
N THR A 454 -10.38 0.10 2.67
CA THR A 454 -11.17 -0.88 1.89
C THR A 454 -10.75 -2.32 2.18
N LEU A 455 -9.44 -2.59 2.28
CA LEU A 455 -8.93 -3.90 2.66
C LEU A 455 -9.51 -4.36 3.99
N LEU A 456 -9.52 -3.46 4.97
CA LEU A 456 -9.90 -3.79 6.34
C LEU A 456 -11.40 -3.94 6.54
N VAL A 457 -12.20 -3.13 5.85
CA VAL A 457 -13.64 -3.06 6.10
C VAL A 457 -14.46 -3.83 5.05
N ASN A 458 -13.97 -3.98 3.82
CA ASN A 458 -14.70 -4.64 2.74
C ASN A 458 -14.14 -6.04 2.43
N ASP A 459 -12.85 -6.13 2.11
CA ASP A 459 -12.25 -7.36 1.56
C ASP A 459 -12.16 -8.48 2.61
N LEU A 460 -11.92 -8.16 3.87
CA LEU A 460 -11.89 -9.14 4.97
C LEU A 460 -13.28 -9.61 5.43
N LEU A 461 -14.36 -8.93 5.03
CA LEU A 461 -15.73 -9.20 5.50
C LEU A 461 -16.63 -9.64 4.34
N PHE A 462 -17.24 -8.70 3.62
CA PHE A 462 -18.17 -9.01 2.52
C PHE A 462 -18.09 -7.97 1.40
N ARG A 463 -17.64 -8.41 0.21
CA ARG A 463 -17.63 -7.62 -1.03
C ARG A 463 -19.01 -7.64 -1.69
N ASN A 464 -19.89 -6.68 -1.41
CA ASN A 464 -21.27 -6.66 -1.95
C ASN A 464 -21.70 -5.34 -2.61
N GLN A 465 -20.80 -4.37 -2.74
CA GLN A 465 -21.10 -3.09 -3.37
C GLN A 465 -20.60 -3.07 -4.80
N TYR A 466 -21.34 -2.37 -5.67
CA TYR A 466 -21.06 -2.27 -7.10
C TYR A 466 -21.08 -0.81 -7.55
N PHE A 467 -20.40 -0.53 -8.65
CA PHE A 467 -20.51 0.72 -9.41
C PHE A 467 -20.71 0.41 -10.89
N ASP A 468 -21.25 1.37 -11.61
CA ASP A 468 -21.48 1.26 -13.05
C ASP A 468 -20.45 2.09 -13.82
N TYR A 469 -19.91 1.55 -14.90
CA TYR A 469 -19.02 2.23 -15.84
C TYR A 469 -19.33 1.78 -17.26
N ASN A 470 -19.61 2.73 -18.17
CA ASN A 470 -20.01 2.47 -19.56
C ASN A 470 -21.13 1.42 -19.70
N GLY A 471 -22.15 1.50 -18.84
CA GLY A 471 -23.31 0.59 -18.87
C GLY A 471 -23.07 -0.81 -18.30
N ARG A 472 -21.87 -1.09 -17.76
CA ARG A 472 -21.50 -2.35 -17.12
C ARG A 472 -21.32 -2.17 -15.61
N ARG A 473 -21.57 -3.24 -14.86
CA ARG A 473 -21.58 -3.23 -13.39
C ARG A 473 -20.40 -4.01 -12.83
N TYR A 474 -19.57 -3.36 -12.02
CA TYR A 474 -18.35 -3.94 -11.45
C TYR A 474 -18.36 -3.89 -9.92
N LEU A 475 -17.61 -4.79 -9.28
CA LEU A 475 -17.44 -4.79 -7.83
C LEU A 475 -16.57 -3.62 -7.38
N LYS A 476 -17.01 -2.96 -6.30
CA LYS A 476 -16.21 -1.96 -5.59
C LYS A 476 -15.24 -2.69 -4.65
N ASP A 477 -14.03 -2.97 -5.11
CA ASP A 477 -12.95 -3.57 -4.32
C ASP A 477 -11.85 -2.53 -3.99
N ARG A 478 -10.72 -2.99 -3.43
CA ARG A 478 -9.56 -2.12 -3.19
C ARG A 478 -8.88 -1.62 -4.48
N GLY A 479 -9.06 -2.29 -5.62
CA GLY A 479 -8.64 -1.81 -6.94
C GLY A 479 -9.49 -0.63 -7.39
N TYR A 480 -10.81 -0.71 -7.22
CA TYR A 480 -11.72 0.43 -7.38
C TYR A 480 -11.33 1.59 -6.47
N ALA A 481 -10.99 1.33 -5.19
CA ALA A 481 -10.56 2.38 -4.26
C ALA A 481 -9.32 3.13 -4.77
N PHE A 482 -8.33 2.41 -5.30
CA PHE A 482 -7.15 3.01 -5.95
C PHE A 482 -7.54 3.88 -7.14
N GLU A 483 -8.33 3.35 -8.08
CA GLU A 483 -8.68 4.05 -9.31
C GLU A 483 -9.55 5.28 -9.04
N ASN A 484 -10.51 5.15 -8.15
CA ASN A 484 -11.43 6.21 -7.78
C ASN A 484 -10.72 7.34 -7.03
N GLN A 485 -9.82 7.01 -6.09
CA GLN A 485 -9.07 8.03 -5.38
C GLN A 485 -8.07 8.74 -6.30
N LEU A 486 -7.39 8.04 -7.21
CA LEU A 486 -6.56 8.68 -8.23
C LEU A 486 -7.40 9.61 -9.12
N ASN A 487 -8.61 9.18 -9.50
CA ASN A 487 -9.54 9.99 -10.28
C ASN A 487 -9.95 11.28 -9.55
N ILE A 488 -10.26 11.19 -8.26
CA ILE A 488 -10.60 12.34 -7.41
C ILE A 488 -9.40 13.29 -7.29
N ASN A 489 -8.22 12.75 -6.98
CA ASN A 489 -6.99 13.52 -6.81
C ASN A 489 -6.67 14.32 -8.08
N MET A 490 -6.82 13.69 -9.26
CA MET A 490 -6.58 14.31 -10.55
C MET A 490 -7.82 14.99 -11.16
N GLN A 491 -8.88 15.22 -10.38
CA GLN A 491 -10.11 15.92 -10.81
C GLN A 491 -10.75 15.37 -12.10
N GLY A 492 -10.65 14.06 -12.33
CA GLY A 492 -11.29 13.39 -13.46
C GLY A 492 -10.54 13.47 -14.79
N ILE A 493 -9.35 14.08 -14.88
CA ILE A 493 -8.68 14.31 -16.18
C ILE A 493 -8.38 13.00 -16.93
N LEU A 494 -8.14 11.90 -16.21
CA LEU A 494 -7.84 10.58 -16.76
C LEU A 494 -9.09 9.68 -16.91
N ASP A 495 -10.29 10.14 -16.55
CA ASP A 495 -11.52 9.32 -16.55
C ASP A 495 -12.10 9.10 -17.95
N LYS A 496 -11.32 8.45 -18.81
CA LYS A 496 -11.63 8.26 -20.23
C LYS A 496 -11.51 6.78 -20.62
N PRO A 497 -12.30 6.30 -21.60
CA PRO A 497 -12.03 5.02 -22.20
C PRO A 497 -10.73 5.07 -23.02
N LEU A 498 -10.07 3.93 -23.20
CA LEU A 498 -8.86 3.79 -24.00
C LEU A 498 -9.06 4.33 -25.42
N SER A 499 -10.26 4.14 -26.00
CA SER A 499 -10.64 4.68 -27.31
C SER A 499 -10.48 6.20 -27.45
N ALA A 500 -10.55 6.97 -26.36
CA ALA A 500 -10.42 8.43 -26.39
C ALA A 500 -9.04 8.88 -26.88
N TYR A 501 -8.01 8.03 -26.74
CA TYR A 501 -6.64 8.32 -27.18
C TYR A 501 -6.33 7.86 -28.60
N ARG A 502 -7.25 7.15 -29.28
CA ARG A 502 -7.02 6.64 -30.64
C ARG A 502 -6.70 7.76 -31.62
N GLU A 503 -7.58 8.77 -31.69
CA GLU A 503 -7.43 9.85 -32.67
C GLU A 503 -6.27 10.81 -32.34
N PRO A 504 -6.09 11.26 -31.08
CA PRO A 504 -4.94 12.10 -30.72
C PRO A 504 -3.59 11.44 -30.99
N GLU A 505 -3.45 10.13 -30.73
CA GLU A 505 -2.25 9.38 -31.07
C GLU A 505 -2.11 9.20 -32.58
N PHE A 506 -3.18 8.86 -33.29
CA PHE A 506 -3.13 8.65 -34.74
C PHE A 506 -2.67 9.91 -35.49
N ARG A 507 -3.17 11.09 -35.09
CA ARG A 507 -2.76 12.39 -35.64
C ARG A 507 -1.41 12.89 -35.11
N SER A 508 -0.76 12.14 -34.23
CA SER A 508 0.52 12.51 -33.60
C SER A 508 0.47 13.85 -32.85
N LEU A 509 -0.71 14.22 -32.33
CA LEU A 509 -0.91 15.36 -31.42
C LEU A 509 -0.27 15.09 -30.06
N ILE A 510 -0.27 13.83 -29.65
CA ILE A 510 0.40 13.34 -28.44
C ILE A 510 1.15 12.06 -28.75
N PRO A 511 2.22 11.75 -27.99
CA PRO A 511 2.96 10.51 -28.19
C PRO A 511 2.11 9.27 -27.91
N MET A 512 2.49 8.17 -28.54
CA MET A 512 1.97 6.84 -28.25
C MET A 512 2.37 6.45 -26.81
N LEU A 513 1.48 5.79 -26.06
CA LEU A 513 1.75 5.32 -24.69
C LEU A 513 1.13 3.94 -24.48
N PRO A 514 1.79 2.85 -24.95
CA PRO A 514 1.35 1.51 -24.62
C PRO A 514 1.58 1.22 -23.14
N VAL A 515 0.55 0.72 -22.45
CA VAL A 515 0.68 0.20 -21.07
C VAL A 515 1.03 -1.28 -21.14
N THR A 516 2.05 -1.72 -20.40
CA THR A 516 2.69 -3.04 -20.59
C THR A 516 2.71 -3.90 -19.33
N PRO A 517 1.57 -4.17 -18.67
CA PRO A 517 1.54 -5.06 -17.51
C PRO A 517 2.08 -6.46 -17.82
N LEU A 518 2.63 -7.10 -16.79
CA LEU A 518 3.14 -8.46 -16.88
C LEU A 518 2.02 -9.47 -16.62
N VAL A 519 1.91 -10.51 -17.46
CA VAL A 519 1.00 -11.63 -17.23
C VAL A 519 1.65 -12.64 -16.28
N THR A 520 1.03 -12.89 -15.12
CA THR A 520 1.60 -13.77 -14.08
C THR A 520 1.64 -15.24 -14.49
N ASN A 521 0.76 -15.65 -15.42
CA ASN A 521 0.64 -17.04 -15.86
C ASN A 521 1.92 -17.55 -16.55
N ASP A 522 2.59 -16.72 -17.34
CA ASP A 522 3.73 -17.14 -18.18
C ASP A 522 4.85 -16.09 -18.37
N GLY A 523 4.70 -14.90 -17.79
CA GLY A 523 5.69 -13.82 -17.86
C GLY A 523 5.70 -13.00 -19.15
N ARG A 524 4.69 -13.14 -20.03
CA ARG A 524 4.57 -12.27 -21.22
C ARG A 524 4.07 -10.87 -20.85
N LYS A 525 4.53 -9.86 -21.59
CA LYS A 525 3.93 -8.52 -21.51
C LYS A 525 2.59 -8.50 -22.25
N LEU A 526 1.59 -7.86 -21.65
CA LEU A 526 0.31 -7.56 -22.29
C LEU A 526 0.36 -6.10 -22.78
N TYR A 527 0.34 -5.90 -24.09
CA TYR A 527 0.48 -4.59 -24.72
C TYR A 527 -0.90 -3.93 -24.91
N ILE A 528 -1.19 -2.92 -24.09
CA ILE A 528 -2.47 -2.20 -24.08
C ILE A 528 -2.30 -0.84 -24.76
N ALA A 529 -2.93 -0.67 -25.92
CA ALA A 529 -2.92 0.55 -26.72
C ALA A 529 -4.31 0.77 -27.38
N PRO A 530 -4.64 2.00 -27.84
CA PRO A 530 -5.93 2.28 -28.48
C PRO A 530 -6.06 1.73 -29.91
N TYR A 531 -5.01 1.13 -30.44
CA TYR A 531 -4.95 0.40 -31.70
C TYR A 531 -4.08 -0.85 -31.54
N PRO A 532 -4.20 -1.84 -32.43
CA PRO A 532 -3.35 -3.02 -32.41
C PRO A 532 -1.87 -2.69 -32.64
N ILE A 533 -0.99 -3.36 -31.89
CA ILE A 533 0.47 -3.24 -31.91
C ILE A 533 1.14 -4.62 -31.87
N SER A 534 0.61 -5.58 -32.63
CA SER A 534 1.07 -6.98 -32.62
C SER A 534 2.56 -7.18 -33.00
N TYR A 535 3.19 -6.20 -33.65
CA TYR A 535 4.64 -6.19 -33.91
C TYR A 535 5.48 -6.14 -32.62
N PHE A 536 4.92 -5.74 -31.48
CA PHE A 536 5.55 -5.92 -30.16
C PHE A 536 5.54 -7.38 -29.67
N GLY A 537 4.74 -8.26 -30.26
CA GLY A 537 4.59 -9.65 -29.83
C GLY A 537 5.61 -10.63 -30.42
N VAL A 538 6.38 -10.23 -31.43
CA VAL A 538 7.35 -11.07 -32.16
C VAL A 538 8.59 -10.27 -32.55
N SER A 539 9.65 -10.94 -33.04
CA SER A 539 10.77 -10.27 -33.69
C SER A 539 10.39 -9.75 -35.09
N ASN A 540 11.05 -8.68 -35.54
CA ASN A 540 10.76 -8.03 -36.83
C ASN A 540 10.93 -9.00 -38.03
N LYS A 541 11.99 -9.82 -38.01
CA LYS A 541 12.32 -10.75 -39.10
C LYS A 541 11.66 -12.12 -38.95
N ARG A 542 11.16 -12.46 -37.76
CA ARG A 542 10.62 -13.78 -37.40
C ARG A 542 11.46 -14.95 -37.94
N VAL A 543 12.76 -14.92 -37.66
CA VAL A 543 13.76 -15.82 -38.29
C VAL A 543 13.44 -17.30 -38.01
N GLU A 544 12.86 -17.61 -36.85
CA GLU A 544 12.42 -18.97 -36.48
C GLU A 544 10.98 -19.29 -36.89
N GLY A 545 10.31 -18.40 -37.63
CA GLY A 545 8.94 -18.58 -38.10
C GLY A 545 7.95 -18.80 -36.96
N LEU A 546 7.08 -19.80 -37.11
CA LEU A 546 6.07 -20.16 -36.09
C LEU A 546 6.68 -20.79 -34.82
N ASN A 547 7.95 -21.21 -34.86
CA ASN A 547 8.63 -21.78 -33.70
C ASN A 547 9.14 -20.70 -32.73
N GLU A 548 9.22 -19.44 -33.18
CA GLU A 548 9.57 -18.33 -32.31
C GLU A 548 8.53 -18.17 -31.21
N LYS A 549 8.98 -18.19 -29.95
CA LYS A 549 8.11 -17.96 -28.81
C LYS A 549 7.59 -16.52 -28.84
N SER A 550 6.27 -16.36 -28.92
CA SER A 550 5.60 -15.06 -28.70
C SER A 550 6.14 -14.37 -27.44
N GLN A 551 6.59 -13.13 -27.62
CA GLN A 551 7.23 -12.28 -26.62
C GLN A 551 6.21 -11.42 -25.86
N GLY A 552 5.04 -11.18 -26.44
CA GLY A 552 3.94 -10.48 -25.78
C GLY A 552 2.59 -10.66 -26.46
N ILE A 553 1.56 -10.11 -25.82
CA ILE A 553 0.15 -10.28 -26.19
C ILE A 553 -0.42 -8.93 -26.58
N ASP A 554 -0.96 -8.81 -27.79
CA ASP A 554 -1.72 -7.63 -28.21
C ASP A 554 -3.10 -7.63 -27.54
N PHE A 555 -3.35 -6.65 -26.67
CA PHE A 555 -4.59 -6.57 -25.89
C PHE A 555 -5.83 -6.39 -26.78
N GLN A 556 -5.76 -5.50 -27.77
CA GLN A 556 -6.88 -5.17 -28.66
C GLN A 556 -7.34 -6.39 -29.46
N ARG A 557 -6.39 -7.14 -30.01
CA ARG A 557 -6.66 -8.35 -30.80
C ARG A 557 -7.12 -9.49 -29.93
N PHE A 558 -6.46 -9.70 -28.79
CA PHE A 558 -6.77 -10.80 -27.88
C PHE A 558 -8.18 -10.67 -27.28
N TYR A 559 -8.55 -9.47 -26.82
CA TYR A 559 -9.86 -9.16 -26.22
C TYR A 559 -10.84 -8.47 -27.19
N SER A 560 -10.70 -8.70 -28.50
CA SER A 560 -11.55 -8.12 -29.54
C SER A 560 -13.05 -8.41 -29.41
N ARG A 561 -13.43 -9.45 -28.65
CA ARG A 561 -14.83 -9.80 -28.34
C ARG A 561 -15.32 -9.32 -26.97
N HIS A 562 -14.48 -8.60 -26.22
CA HIS A 562 -14.75 -8.20 -24.83
C HIS A 562 -14.70 -6.67 -24.65
N ASP A 563 -15.00 -5.90 -25.72
CA ASP A 563 -14.95 -4.43 -25.72
C ASP A 563 -13.61 -3.83 -25.25
N ALA A 564 -12.49 -4.35 -25.77
CA ALA A 564 -11.14 -3.90 -25.41
C ALA A 564 -10.93 -2.37 -25.46
N LEU A 565 -11.59 -1.68 -26.38
CA LEU A 565 -11.51 -0.21 -26.52
C LEU A 565 -12.25 0.57 -25.43
N SER A 566 -13.23 -0.06 -24.77
CA SER A 566 -14.01 0.53 -23.70
C SER A 566 -13.33 0.42 -22.33
N LEU A 567 -12.17 -0.26 -22.25
CA LEU A 567 -11.32 -0.30 -21.06
C LEU A 567 -11.08 1.12 -20.55
N ARG A 568 -11.34 1.37 -19.27
CA ARG A 568 -11.03 2.65 -18.63
C ARG A 568 -9.52 2.86 -18.61
N PHE A 569 -9.05 4.03 -19.00
CA PHE A 569 -7.62 4.31 -19.09
C PHE A 569 -6.92 4.22 -17.73
N ILE A 570 -7.57 4.69 -16.66
CA ILE A 570 -7.08 4.51 -15.27
C ILE A 570 -6.94 3.02 -14.90
N THR A 571 -7.86 2.16 -15.36
CA THR A 571 -7.73 0.70 -15.16
C THR A 571 -6.50 0.16 -15.89
N ALA A 572 -6.25 0.57 -17.13
CA ALA A 572 -5.04 0.18 -17.86
C ALA A 572 -3.77 0.58 -17.10
N LEU A 573 -3.71 1.83 -16.62
CA LEU A 573 -2.60 2.33 -15.80
C LEU A 573 -2.44 1.52 -14.50
N ARG A 574 -3.54 1.18 -13.80
CA ARG A 574 -3.49 0.33 -12.60
C ARG A 574 -2.98 -1.08 -12.93
N MET A 575 -3.35 -1.68 -14.06
CA MET A 575 -2.82 -2.98 -14.49
C MET A 575 -1.29 -2.93 -14.51
N GLY A 576 -0.71 -1.86 -15.09
CA GLY A 576 0.73 -1.63 -15.15
C GLY A 576 1.39 -1.24 -13.82
N ALA A 577 0.61 -0.93 -12.78
CA ALA A 577 1.06 -0.42 -11.48
C ALA A 577 0.55 -1.24 -10.28
N THR A 578 0.21 -2.51 -10.51
CA THR A 578 -0.32 -3.39 -9.47
C THR A 578 0.81 -3.95 -8.61
N PHE A 579 1.10 -3.25 -7.52
CA PHE A 579 2.08 -3.69 -6.53
C PHE A 579 1.52 -4.82 -5.64
N PRO A 580 2.23 -5.95 -5.51
CA PRO A 580 1.81 -7.07 -4.68
C PRO A 580 1.47 -6.67 -3.24
N PHE A 581 0.54 -7.38 -2.62
CA PHE A 581 0.04 -7.17 -1.25
C PHE A 581 -0.81 -5.90 -1.04
N ILE A 582 -0.51 -4.78 -1.69
CA ILE A 582 -1.24 -3.50 -1.54
C ILE A 582 -2.45 -3.47 -2.47
N THR A 583 -2.21 -3.59 -3.78
CA THR A 583 -3.25 -3.62 -4.82
C THR A 583 -3.49 -5.05 -5.29
N PRO A 584 -4.73 -5.43 -5.62
CA PRO A 584 -5.04 -6.77 -6.09
C PRO A 584 -4.66 -6.93 -7.56
N ASN A 585 -4.17 -8.11 -7.92
CA ASN A 585 -4.00 -8.51 -9.32
C ASN A 585 -5.34 -8.48 -10.04
N ILE A 586 -5.36 -7.91 -11.24
CA ILE A 586 -6.55 -7.89 -12.09
C ILE A 586 -6.66 -9.24 -12.79
N GLN A 587 -7.88 -9.74 -12.85
CA GLN A 587 -8.26 -10.96 -13.54
C GLN A 587 -9.03 -10.60 -14.80
N LEU A 588 -8.48 -10.97 -15.95
CA LEU A 588 -9.05 -10.68 -17.27
C LEU A 588 -9.92 -11.85 -17.78
N PRO A 589 -10.88 -11.59 -18.68
CA PRO A 589 -11.87 -12.59 -19.12
C PRO A 589 -11.26 -13.59 -20.12
N SER A 590 -10.41 -14.49 -19.64
CA SER A 590 -9.78 -15.53 -20.46
C SER A 590 -9.82 -16.91 -19.79
N LYS A 591 -9.55 -17.96 -20.57
CA LYS A 591 -9.45 -19.35 -20.08
C LYS A 591 -8.18 -20.03 -20.59
N PRO A 592 -7.22 -20.42 -19.72
CA PRO A 592 -7.15 -20.10 -18.28
C PRO A 592 -7.20 -18.60 -18.01
N GLN A 593 -7.63 -18.24 -16.80
CA GLN A 593 -7.75 -16.84 -16.37
C GLN A 593 -6.40 -16.16 -16.38
N MET A 594 -6.31 -15.04 -17.09
CA MET A 594 -5.11 -14.22 -17.20
C MET A 594 -5.10 -13.24 -16.03
N GLU A 595 -4.00 -13.25 -15.28
CA GLU A 595 -3.78 -12.31 -14.18
C GLU A 595 -2.63 -11.36 -14.52
N THR A 596 -2.80 -10.07 -14.20
CA THR A 596 -1.78 -9.05 -14.45
C THR A 596 -1.09 -8.57 -13.18
N MET A 597 0.16 -8.14 -13.32
CA MET A 597 1.02 -7.63 -12.27
C MET A 597 1.84 -6.43 -12.78
N ASP A 598 2.45 -5.69 -11.85
CA ASP A 598 3.26 -4.51 -12.17
C ASP A 598 4.29 -4.77 -13.29
N ALA A 599 4.36 -3.85 -14.25
CA ALA A 599 5.31 -3.89 -15.35
C ALA A 599 6.78 -3.85 -14.88
N GLY A 600 7.02 -3.28 -13.69
CA GLY A 600 8.35 -3.10 -13.10
C GLY A 600 9.07 -4.38 -12.72
N LEU A 601 8.35 -5.51 -12.71
CA LEU A 601 8.96 -6.83 -12.58
C LEU A 601 9.69 -7.28 -13.85
N SER A 602 9.30 -6.78 -15.01
CA SER A 602 9.87 -7.20 -16.31
C SER A 602 10.78 -6.16 -16.94
N ASP A 603 10.34 -4.89 -16.95
CA ASP A 603 11.06 -3.77 -17.56
C ASP A 603 10.72 -2.48 -16.80
N ASN A 604 11.30 -2.35 -15.61
CA ASN A 604 11.10 -1.23 -14.70
C ASN A 604 11.34 0.11 -15.36
N PHE A 605 12.27 0.22 -16.30
CA PHE A 605 12.63 1.48 -16.93
C PHE A 605 11.91 1.72 -18.28
N GLY A 606 11.11 0.77 -18.78
CA GLY A 606 10.49 0.85 -20.12
C GLY A 606 11.46 0.79 -21.29
N MET A 607 12.73 0.46 -21.05
CA MET A 607 13.80 0.55 -22.04
C MET A 607 13.63 -0.50 -23.14
N GLN A 608 13.21 -1.70 -22.78
CA GLN A 608 13.08 -2.80 -23.74
C GLN A 608 12.00 -2.47 -24.77
N ASP A 609 10.89 -1.88 -24.34
CA ASP A 609 9.78 -1.52 -25.23
C ASP A 609 10.15 -0.33 -26.14
N ALA A 610 10.86 0.69 -25.64
CA ALA A 610 11.37 1.78 -26.47
C ALA A 610 12.36 1.29 -27.54
N LEU A 611 13.34 0.48 -27.14
CA LEU A 611 14.33 -0.09 -28.05
C LEU A 611 13.71 -1.03 -29.08
N LYS A 612 12.69 -1.80 -28.69
CA LYS A 612 11.93 -2.65 -29.60
C LYS A 612 11.21 -1.84 -30.67
N PHE A 613 10.61 -0.71 -30.31
CA PHE A 613 9.99 0.18 -31.30
C PHE A 613 11.03 0.70 -32.30
N ILE A 614 12.20 1.14 -31.81
CA ILE A 614 13.30 1.62 -32.65
C ILE A 614 13.76 0.53 -33.63
N ASP A 615 13.91 -0.71 -33.18
CA ASP A 615 14.28 -1.87 -34.03
C ASP A 615 13.22 -2.17 -35.11
N VAL A 616 11.93 -2.09 -34.78
CA VAL A 616 10.84 -2.38 -35.75
C VAL A 616 10.75 -1.31 -36.85
N PHE A 617 11.03 -0.05 -36.52
CA PHE A 617 10.91 1.09 -37.42
C PHE A 617 12.26 1.72 -37.80
N GLU A 618 13.35 0.96 -37.65
CA GLU A 618 14.73 1.41 -37.90
C GLU A 618 14.88 2.08 -39.27
N ASP A 619 14.39 1.43 -40.32
CA ASP A 619 14.46 1.95 -41.70
C ASP A 619 13.77 3.31 -41.83
N TRP A 620 12.58 3.44 -41.24
CA TRP A 620 11.83 4.68 -41.30
C TRP A 620 12.54 5.80 -40.52
N ILE A 621 13.08 5.48 -39.34
CA ILE A 621 13.80 6.45 -38.49
C ILE A 621 15.06 6.95 -39.21
N ARG A 622 15.84 6.06 -39.81
CA ARG A 622 17.05 6.39 -40.59
C ARG A 622 16.73 7.38 -41.73
N ASP A 623 15.66 7.10 -42.46
CA ASP A 623 15.36 7.84 -43.68
C ASP A 623 14.74 9.22 -43.36
N ASN A 624 13.99 9.34 -42.25
CA ASN A 624 13.13 10.51 -41.96
C ASN A 624 13.58 11.39 -40.79
N THR A 625 14.54 10.96 -39.98
CA THR A 625 14.98 11.70 -38.78
C THR A 625 16.47 12.03 -38.86
N SER A 626 16.93 12.97 -38.03
CA SER A 626 18.36 13.22 -37.82
C SER A 626 18.96 12.32 -36.73
N GLY A 627 18.19 11.39 -36.20
CA GLY A 627 18.56 10.51 -35.09
C GLY A 627 17.55 10.52 -33.95
N VAL A 628 17.89 9.77 -32.91
CA VAL A 628 17.02 9.48 -31.78
C VAL A 628 17.60 10.01 -30.47
N LEU A 629 16.78 10.74 -29.71
CA LEU A 629 17.03 11.08 -28.32
C LEU A 629 16.19 10.20 -27.40
N LEU A 630 16.85 9.44 -26.55
CA LEU A 630 16.24 8.67 -25.48
C LEU A 630 16.32 9.45 -24.17
N LEU A 631 15.19 10.00 -23.73
CA LEU A 631 15.04 10.69 -22.46
C LEU A 631 14.62 9.69 -21.39
N THR A 632 15.51 9.36 -20.46
CA THR A 632 15.26 8.36 -19.41
C THR A 632 15.04 9.05 -18.07
N ILE A 633 13.93 8.72 -17.41
CA ILE A 633 13.58 9.24 -16.08
C ILE A 633 13.56 8.07 -15.10
N ARG A 634 14.50 8.08 -14.16
CA ARG A 634 14.75 7.01 -13.20
C ARG A 634 14.41 7.49 -11.79
N ASP A 635 13.69 6.67 -11.04
CA ASP A 635 13.42 6.81 -9.61
C ASP A 635 14.56 6.24 -8.74
N SER A 636 15.61 5.73 -9.38
CA SER A 636 16.83 5.21 -8.76
C SER A 636 18.08 5.77 -9.43
N GLU A 637 19.17 5.84 -8.65
CA GLU A 637 20.50 6.13 -9.15
C GLU A 637 20.99 5.02 -10.06
N LYS A 638 21.64 5.38 -11.17
CA LYS A 638 22.21 4.41 -12.11
C LYS A 638 23.53 3.82 -11.62
N PHE A 639 24.37 4.67 -11.04
CA PHE A 639 25.67 4.30 -10.50
C PHE A 639 25.58 4.33 -8.98
N SER A 640 25.72 3.17 -8.36
CA SER A 640 25.85 3.04 -6.91
C SER A 640 27.23 2.47 -6.57
N ASP A 641 27.78 2.87 -5.42
CA ASP A 641 29.05 2.32 -4.94
C ASP A 641 28.93 0.82 -4.65
N ILE A 642 30.03 0.09 -4.83
CA ILE A 642 30.06 -1.36 -4.59
C ILE A 642 30.34 -1.61 -3.10
N ASP A 643 29.31 -2.04 -2.36
CA ASP A 643 29.41 -2.25 -0.92
C ASP A 643 30.29 -3.45 -0.51
N GLN A 644 30.97 -3.30 0.62
CA GLN A 644 31.58 -4.43 1.33
C GLN A 644 30.50 -5.22 2.08
N LYS A 645 30.34 -6.51 1.74
CA LYS A 645 29.38 -7.40 2.44
C LYS A 645 29.94 -7.87 3.78
N TYR A 646 29.31 -7.47 4.87
CA TYR A 646 29.58 -8.03 6.20
C TYR A 646 28.92 -9.40 6.40
N PRO A 647 29.45 -10.28 7.28
CA PRO A 647 28.83 -11.56 7.59
C PRO A 647 27.44 -11.36 8.20
N PRO A 648 26.35 -11.85 7.57
CA PRO A 648 25.00 -11.63 8.09
C PRO A 648 24.75 -12.42 9.38
N THR A 649 23.91 -11.88 10.26
CA THR A 649 23.44 -12.58 11.46
C THR A 649 22.58 -13.81 11.10
N LEU A 650 22.34 -14.72 12.06
CA LEU A 650 21.50 -15.91 11.83
C LEU A 650 20.06 -15.56 11.39
N LEU A 651 19.49 -14.50 11.96
CA LEU A 651 18.17 -14.00 11.57
C LEU A 651 18.22 -13.38 10.18
N GLU A 652 19.24 -12.58 9.86
CA GLU A 652 19.42 -12.04 8.53
C GLU A 652 19.49 -13.14 7.49
N LYS A 653 20.32 -14.18 7.67
CA LYS A 653 20.47 -15.30 6.73
C LYS A 653 19.14 -15.95 6.33
N PHE A 654 18.16 -15.98 7.24
CA PHE A 654 16.82 -16.53 6.95
C PHE A 654 16.00 -15.63 6.03
N PHE A 655 16.13 -14.30 6.16
CA PHE A 655 15.40 -13.31 5.35
C PHE A 655 16.19 -12.75 4.16
N THR A 656 17.52 -12.94 4.12
CA THR A 656 18.44 -12.42 3.09
C THR A 656 18.08 -12.87 1.67
N PRO A 657 17.68 -14.13 1.38
CA PRO A 657 17.39 -14.54 -0.01
C PRO A 657 16.26 -13.73 -0.65
N LEU A 658 15.17 -13.49 0.08
CA LEU A 658 14.03 -12.69 -0.39
C LEU A 658 14.42 -11.20 -0.54
N LYS A 659 15.17 -10.68 0.43
CA LYS A 659 15.67 -9.29 0.41
C LYS A 659 16.61 -9.02 -0.75
N ASN A 660 17.58 -9.92 -1.00
CA ASN A 660 18.57 -9.76 -2.06
C ASN A 660 17.95 -9.82 -3.46
N ILE A 661 16.89 -10.61 -3.66
CA ILE A 661 16.19 -10.61 -4.95
C ILE A 661 15.61 -9.23 -5.21
N TYR A 662 14.93 -8.62 -4.23
CA TYR A 662 14.31 -7.31 -4.39
C TYR A 662 15.32 -6.17 -4.60
N ILE A 663 16.36 -6.09 -3.73
CA ILE A 663 17.38 -5.02 -3.80
C ILE A 663 18.21 -5.12 -5.08
N ASN A 664 18.61 -6.33 -5.46
CA ASN A 664 19.44 -6.49 -6.66
C ASN A 664 18.61 -6.48 -7.96
N TRP A 665 17.27 -6.52 -7.90
CA TRP A 665 16.43 -6.55 -9.09
C TRP A 665 16.62 -5.30 -9.96
N ASP A 666 16.70 -4.12 -9.33
CA ASP A 666 16.93 -2.84 -10.02
C ASP A 666 18.28 -2.82 -10.76
N ASN A 667 19.34 -3.31 -10.10
CA ASN A 667 20.68 -3.42 -10.68
C ASN A 667 20.72 -4.43 -11.83
N VAL A 668 20.07 -5.59 -11.68
CA VAL A 668 19.98 -6.61 -12.74
C VAL A 668 19.30 -6.03 -13.98
N GLN A 669 18.18 -5.33 -13.81
CA GLN A 669 17.48 -4.68 -14.92
C GLN A 669 18.29 -3.53 -15.53
N THR A 670 19.00 -2.74 -14.72
CA THR A 670 19.87 -1.67 -15.21
C THR A 670 20.98 -2.22 -16.08
N LEU A 671 21.66 -3.29 -15.65
CA LEU A 671 22.70 -3.96 -16.45
C LEU A 671 22.13 -4.52 -17.75
N HIS A 672 20.97 -5.17 -17.68
CA HIS A 672 20.30 -5.71 -18.87
C HIS A 672 19.95 -4.60 -19.87
N ASN A 673 19.38 -3.50 -19.40
CA ASN A 673 18.99 -2.37 -20.22
C ASN A 673 20.20 -1.65 -20.84
N GLU A 674 21.34 -1.59 -20.14
CA GLU A 674 22.58 -1.02 -20.69
C GLU A 674 23.16 -1.88 -21.83
N VAL A 675 23.10 -3.21 -21.70
CA VAL A 675 23.49 -4.15 -22.77
C VAL A 675 22.59 -3.98 -23.99
N LEU A 676 21.27 -3.88 -23.80
CA LEU A 676 20.33 -3.69 -24.89
C LEU A 676 20.53 -2.34 -25.59
N PHE A 677 20.66 -1.25 -24.83
CA PHE A 677 20.86 0.08 -25.37
C PHE A 677 22.15 0.17 -26.20
N THR A 678 23.26 -0.33 -25.65
CA THR A 678 24.56 -0.30 -26.35
C THR A 678 24.52 -1.14 -27.62
N ARG A 679 23.92 -2.33 -27.57
CA ARG A 679 23.77 -3.20 -28.75
C ARG A 679 22.97 -2.53 -29.87
N ILE A 680 21.83 -1.92 -29.55
CA ILE A 680 21.01 -1.23 -30.56
C ILE A 680 21.76 -0.01 -31.11
N LYS A 681 22.39 0.77 -30.24
CA LYS A 681 23.19 1.94 -30.65
C LYS A 681 24.34 1.56 -31.59
N GLU A 682 24.96 0.40 -31.41
CA GLU A 682 26.02 -0.11 -32.29
C GLU A 682 25.48 -0.70 -33.60
N SER A 683 24.21 -1.12 -33.64
CA SER A 683 23.64 -1.78 -34.82
C SER A 683 22.96 -0.82 -35.80
N VAL A 684 22.41 0.29 -35.33
CA VAL A 684 21.64 1.24 -36.16
C VAL A 684 22.53 2.24 -36.91
N ASP A 685 22.10 2.64 -38.11
CA ASP A 685 22.75 3.63 -38.98
C ASP A 685 22.22 5.08 -38.74
N PHE A 686 21.99 5.45 -37.50
CA PHE A 686 21.65 6.84 -37.15
C PHE A 686 22.14 7.21 -35.75
N PRO A 687 22.38 8.50 -35.48
CA PRO A 687 22.81 8.93 -34.16
C PRO A 687 21.78 8.59 -33.08
N MET A 688 22.22 7.90 -32.03
CA MET A 688 21.42 7.62 -30.84
C MET A 688 22.06 8.23 -29.58
N GLU A 689 21.31 9.11 -28.94
CA GLU A 689 21.70 9.81 -27.72
C GLU A 689 20.80 9.45 -26.55
N ARG A 690 21.35 9.50 -25.34
CA ARG A 690 20.61 9.30 -24.10
C ARG A 690 20.88 10.45 -23.14
N ILE A 691 19.81 10.99 -22.55
CA ILE A 691 19.85 11.95 -21.45
C ILE A 691 19.06 11.34 -20.30
N GLU A 692 19.68 11.23 -19.13
CA GLU A 692 19.11 10.53 -17.97
C GLU A 692 18.84 11.53 -16.83
N PHE A 693 17.68 11.40 -16.21
CA PHE A 693 17.29 12.07 -14.98
C PHE A 693 17.17 11.01 -13.90
N GLU A 694 17.73 11.27 -12.73
CA GLU A 694 17.81 10.29 -11.64
C GLU A 694 17.31 10.91 -10.35
N TYR A 695 16.46 10.19 -9.62
CA TYR A 695 16.14 10.54 -8.25
C TYR A 695 17.25 10.00 -7.33
N SER A 696 18.13 10.90 -6.90
CA SER A 696 19.26 10.59 -5.99
C SER A 696 19.03 11.20 -4.62
N THR A 697 19.11 10.40 -3.56
CA THR A 697 19.09 10.92 -2.19
C THR A 697 20.47 11.35 -1.70
N LEU A 698 21.54 11.19 -2.49
CA LEU A 698 22.91 11.41 -2.05
C LEU A 698 23.16 12.86 -1.61
N GLN A 699 22.68 13.83 -2.40
CA GLN A 699 22.81 15.24 -2.05
C GLN A 699 22.06 15.58 -0.76
N TYR A 700 20.88 15.02 -0.61
CA TYR A 700 20.06 15.16 0.59
C TYR A 700 20.74 14.55 1.84
N LEU A 701 21.40 13.40 1.67
CA LEU A 701 22.17 12.74 2.74
C LEU A 701 23.41 13.56 3.13
N ARG A 702 24.10 14.15 2.15
CA ARG A 702 25.26 15.03 2.38
C ARG A 702 24.88 16.29 3.14
N GLU A 703 23.77 16.93 2.79
CA GLU A 703 23.27 18.13 3.49
C GLU A 703 22.97 17.88 4.98
N ARG A 704 22.74 16.61 5.37
CA ARG A 704 22.49 16.18 6.76
C ARG A 704 23.72 15.59 7.46
N GLY A 705 24.89 15.57 6.79
CA GLY A 705 26.10 14.94 7.33
C GLY A 705 25.99 13.41 7.49
N LEU A 706 25.07 12.79 6.74
CA LEU A 706 24.82 11.34 6.74
C LEU A 706 25.50 10.63 5.56
N ALA A 707 26.23 11.38 4.74
CA ALA A 707 27.07 10.89 3.66
C ALA A 707 28.29 11.81 3.54
N ASP A 708 29.48 11.22 3.38
CA ASP A 708 30.74 11.92 3.19
C ASP A 708 30.99 12.19 1.68
N GLU A 709 32.16 12.75 1.36
CA GLU A 709 32.61 12.90 -0.04
C GLU A 709 32.66 11.55 -0.76
N GLU A 710 32.93 10.46 -0.03
CA GLU A 710 33.07 9.08 -0.54
C GLU A 710 31.76 8.27 -0.65
N GLY A 711 30.61 8.76 -0.16
CA GLY A 711 29.32 8.04 -0.28
C GLY A 711 28.56 7.86 1.04
N VAL A 712 27.58 6.95 1.05
CA VAL A 712 26.70 6.66 2.22
C VAL A 712 27.27 5.52 3.06
N PHE A 713 27.26 5.65 4.39
CA PHE A 713 27.82 4.65 5.31
C PHE A 713 27.08 3.30 5.35
N ASN A 714 25.81 3.25 4.92
CA ASN A 714 24.95 2.05 4.99
C ASN A 714 23.79 2.09 3.98
N GLN A 715 23.72 1.10 3.07
CA GLN A 715 22.65 0.96 2.06
C GLN A 715 21.25 0.85 2.68
N LEU A 716 21.13 0.21 3.87
CA LEU A 716 19.85 0.11 4.57
C LEU A 716 19.34 1.50 4.99
N GLU A 717 20.24 2.37 5.44
CA GLU A 717 19.90 3.74 5.82
C GLU A 717 19.57 4.59 4.59
N GLN A 718 20.26 4.37 3.47
CA GLN A 718 19.93 5.02 2.19
C GLN A 718 18.54 4.62 1.68
N GLU A 719 18.19 3.32 1.72
CA GLU A 719 16.85 2.86 1.33
C GLU A 719 15.76 3.35 2.29
N ILE A 720 16.06 3.45 3.58
CA ILE A 720 15.16 4.03 4.59
C ILE A 720 14.94 5.53 4.34
N GLN A 721 15.94 6.24 3.85
CA GLN A 721 15.86 7.69 3.58
C GLN A 721 15.36 8.02 2.17
N ARG A 722 15.35 7.06 1.24
CA ARG A 722 14.61 7.16 -0.02
C ARG A 722 13.12 7.22 0.26
N ALA A 723 12.40 8.05 -0.48
CA ALA A 723 10.96 8.16 -0.35
C ALA A 723 10.27 6.81 -0.56
N SER A 724 9.24 6.53 0.23
CA SER A 724 8.62 5.21 0.36
C SER A 724 8.03 4.67 -0.94
N LEU A 725 8.16 3.35 -1.14
CA LEU A 725 7.61 2.61 -2.27
C LEU A 725 6.15 2.23 -2.00
N ASN A 726 5.29 3.23 -1.96
CA ASN A 726 3.85 3.05 -1.79
C ASN A 726 3.07 4.17 -2.53
N TRP A 727 1.79 4.29 -2.21
CA TRP A 727 0.87 5.26 -2.81
C TRP A 727 0.55 6.46 -1.89
N ARG A 728 1.50 6.83 -1.04
CA ARG A 728 1.41 7.94 -0.09
C ARG A 728 2.77 8.50 0.30
N LEU A 729 3.00 9.78 -0.01
CA LEU A 729 4.22 10.51 0.34
C LEU A 729 3.99 11.48 1.51
N THR A 730 4.95 11.55 2.43
CA THR A 730 5.06 12.60 3.45
C THR A 730 5.47 13.93 2.81
N ALA A 731 5.23 15.05 3.51
CA ALA A 731 5.60 16.38 3.02
C ALA A 731 7.11 16.50 2.69
N ARG A 732 7.96 15.93 3.54
CA ARG A 732 9.41 15.85 3.35
C ARG A 732 9.79 15.06 2.09
N GLU A 733 9.16 13.91 1.88
CA GLU A 733 9.42 13.09 0.69
C GLU A 733 9.03 13.83 -0.58
N LYS A 734 7.87 14.50 -0.61
CA LYS A 734 7.42 15.31 -1.76
C LYS A 734 8.44 16.40 -2.11
N LYS A 735 8.87 17.17 -1.10
CA LYS A 735 9.86 18.23 -1.27
C LYS A 735 11.19 17.67 -1.77
N SER A 736 11.69 16.60 -1.16
CA SER A 736 12.93 15.90 -1.60
C SER A 736 12.86 15.47 -3.07
N ILE A 737 11.72 14.96 -3.53
CA ILE A 737 11.52 14.53 -4.92
C ILE A 737 11.51 15.75 -5.86
N ILE A 738 10.78 16.81 -5.51
CA ILE A 738 10.66 18.01 -6.35
C ILE A 738 12.01 18.74 -6.46
N ASP A 739 12.70 18.93 -5.33
CA ASP A 739 13.98 19.64 -5.27
C ASP A 739 15.11 18.84 -5.95
N ASN A 740 14.92 17.53 -6.14
CA ASN A 740 15.91 16.67 -6.80
C ASN A 740 16.27 17.12 -8.22
N ILE A 741 15.35 17.82 -8.90
CA ILE A 741 15.62 18.37 -10.23
C ILE A 741 16.80 19.36 -10.21
N ALA A 742 17.05 20.00 -9.07
CA ALA A 742 18.14 20.92 -8.87
C ALA A 742 19.47 20.24 -8.51
N SER A 743 19.55 18.90 -8.49
CA SER A 743 20.79 18.19 -8.21
C SER A 743 21.85 18.44 -9.30
N PRO A 744 23.17 18.35 -9.00
CA PRO A 744 24.22 18.53 -10.00
C PRO A 744 24.05 17.65 -11.24
N ILE A 745 23.64 16.39 -11.04
CA ILE A 745 23.40 15.42 -12.12
C ILE A 745 22.22 15.89 -12.99
N ASN A 746 21.08 16.21 -12.37
CA ASN A 746 19.87 16.61 -13.09
C ASN A 746 20.01 18.00 -13.73
N ARG A 747 20.76 18.94 -13.13
CA ARG A 747 21.11 20.23 -13.75
C ARG A 747 21.95 20.04 -15.00
N LYS A 748 22.91 19.11 -14.99
CA LYS A 748 23.70 18.78 -16.18
C LYS A 748 22.81 18.24 -17.30
N SER A 749 21.87 17.35 -16.96
CA SER A 749 20.89 16.82 -17.91
C SER A 749 19.95 17.91 -18.45
N LEU A 750 19.44 18.81 -17.59
CA LEU A 750 18.63 19.96 -18.01
C LEU A 750 19.40 20.90 -18.95
N ASN A 751 20.65 21.23 -18.64
CA ASN A 751 21.46 22.11 -19.48
C ASN A 751 21.73 21.48 -20.85
N ARG A 752 22.07 20.19 -20.88
CA ARG A 752 22.24 19.45 -22.14
C ARG A 752 20.95 19.43 -22.96
N LEU A 753 19.80 19.29 -22.30
CA LEU A 753 18.50 19.31 -22.98
C LEU A 753 18.12 20.71 -23.48
N LYS A 754 18.45 21.77 -22.73
CA LYS A 754 18.22 23.17 -23.10
C LYS A 754 18.99 23.58 -24.35
N GLU A 755 20.23 23.09 -24.47
CA GLU A 755 21.10 23.33 -25.63
C GLU A 755 20.84 22.35 -26.79
N TYR A 756 19.90 21.42 -26.63
CA TYR A 756 19.65 20.36 -27.60
C TYR A 756 19.01 20.91 -28.88
N GLN A 757 19.59 20.54 -30.02
CA GLN A 757 19.07 20.89 -31.34
C GLN A 757 18.06 19.83 -31.79
N PHE A 758 16.78 20.22 -31.80
CA PHE A 758 15.68 19.32 -32.18
C PHE A 758 15.42 19.27 -33.68
N LEU A 759 15.86 20.27 -34.44
CA LEU A 759 15.77 20.35 -35.88
C LEU A 759 17.18 20.61 -36.43
N GLU A 760 17.57 19.82 -37.42
CA GLU A 760 18.75 20.04 -38.27
C GLU A 760 18.33 20.65 -39.61
#